data_AF-A0A7R9HL04-F1
#
_entry.id   AF-A0A7R9HL04-F1
#
_cell.length_a   1.000
_cell.length_b   1.000
_cell.length_c   1.000
_cell.angle_alpha   90.00
_cell.angle_beta   90.00
_cell.angle_gamma   90.00
#
_symmetry.space_group_name_H-M   'P 1'
#
loop_
_entity.id
_entity.type
_entity.pdbx_description
1 polymer ?
#
loop_
_entity_poly.entity_id
_entity_poly.type
_entity_poly.pdbx_seq_one_letter_code
_entity_poly.pdbx_strand_id
1 'polypeptide(L)'
;MKVSAAPAVDLTMSAIGVSALCLLYLILTIPALDAGDRRAQRSKRQSTDAKDGLFELSIIHLNDFHARFEQTSWSSGNCPKGQEGSCVGGIARLYTAINELVAQRPNAIFLNAGDNFQGTLWYTLFKWNLTLEFMNLLPHDAMTLGNHEFDDKLAGIIPFIKGLNCPMVVANIDDSLEPRFQGLYNKSVVIERDGRKIGIVGYIVKTVDELSSTEKLRFLDEVESVRSESARLKSQGVDIIVGLSHAGYGVDLVVAKQVPDIDVIVGGHSHTLLYTGTPPEGDIAEGPYPTVVTQASGKMVPIVQAYAYSKYLGNLTVWFDQEGEPVAWEGNPILMNQSFEEKITFNDLVTCTPFLNTIDTLELQGRDLLQVLEKSVSNPFNSTASGGFNGKGFLQYSGLNVVYNMTRPIGERVVKVDALCAECRVPHYQPLNLDTWYRIAVNSYLAGGGDGYKVFEQNSRNHNIDLFQLSLIHWNDFHARFEQTGWAGGSCPANDNSSCVGGVARVATAIKDLKARYPHSVFLNAGDVFQGTLWYTLFRWNATVRFMNMLPHDAMTLGNHEFDNGLEGIIPFMEQANFPIVVANIDDSEEPDFQGLYNKSIVIEREGRKIGIVGYLLNSTHTIASTENLRFLGEVETVTREVSVLKDQGADIIIALSHCGLQADREVASVVPGLDIIVGGHSHTLLYNGTAPRNDTTGGTYPIVVHQDDGRQVLIVQAGANSKYLGHLLVHFDSLGEVVSWSGNPILMDQSIEPGKT
;
A
#
# COMPACT_ATOMS: atom_id res chain seq x y z
N MET A 1 41.76 14.16 59.26
CA MET A 1 42.51 15.37 58.83
C MET A 1 43.10 15.07 57.45
N LYS A 2 42.92 16.03 56.52
CA LYS A 2 43.43 16.10 55.14
C LYS A 2 42.79 15.23 54.03
N VAL A 3 42.13 15.99 53.17
CA VAL A 3 41.79 15.85 51.74
C VAL A 3 43.06 15.74 50.87
N SER A 4 43.00 14.99 49.76
CA SER A 4 43.59 15.37 48.47
C SER A 4 42.89 14.66 47.30
N ALA A 5 42.59 15.42 46.25
CA ALA A 5 41.79 15.05 45.07
C ALA A 5 42.64 14.57 43.87
N ALA A 6 41.96 13.88 42.93
CA ALA A 6 42.05 13.97 41.44
C ALA A 6 41.92 12.58 40.76
N PRO A 7 41.55 12.46 39.45
CA PRO A 7 41.03 13.46 38.51
C PRO A 7 39.70 13.04 37.80
N ALA A 8 39.22 13.95 36.93
CA ALA A 8 38.07 13.84 36.04
C ALA A 8 38.11 12.63 35.09
N VAL A 9 36.93 12.10 34.77
CA VAL A 9 36.72 11.11 33.70
C VAL A 9 36.10 11.81 32.50
N ASP A 10 36.87 11.90 31.42
CA ASP A 10 36.39 12.22 30.06
C ASP A 10 35.48 11.08 29.58
N LEU A 11 34.25 11.41 29.16
CA LEU A 11 33.34 10.48 28.49
C LEU A 11 33.29 10.83 27.00
N THR A 12 34.30 10.35 26.26
CA THR A 12 34.19 10.16 24.81
C THR A 12 33.53 8.81 24.56
N MET A 13 32.23 8.78 24.23
CA MET A 13 31.59 7.58 23.70
C MET A 13 31.81 7.53 22.19
N SER A 14 32.84 6.80 21.77
CA SER A 14 32.97 6.31 20.41
C SER A 14 32.03 5.12 20.20
N ALA A 15 31.30 5.14 19.08
CA ALA A 15 30.58 3.99 18.58
C ALA A 15 31.52 2.81 18.30
N ILE A 16 30.91 1.61 18.31
CA ILE A 16 31.44 0.26 18.01
C ILE A 16 31.89 -0.53 19.26
N GLY A 17 31.14 -1.61 19.56
CA GLY A 17 31.68 -2.76 20.29
C GLY A 17 30.69 -3.48 21.22
N VAL A 18 29.99 -4.46 20.69
CA VAL A 18 29.37 -5.56 21.44
C VAL A 18 30.42 -6.28 22.29
N SER A 19 30.17 -6.49 23.59
CA SER A 19 30.26 -7.80 24.29
C SER A 19 30.42 -7.73 25.82
N ALA A 20 29.55 -8.50 26.48
CA ALA A 20 29.55 -9.11 27.82
C ALA A 20 30.82 -9.12 28.71
N LEU A 21 30.60 -9.06 30.04
CA LEU A 21 31.46 -9.64 31.10
C LEU A 21 30.61 -9.79 32.39
N CYS A 22 30.75 -10.78 33.29
CA CYS A 22 31.50 -12.03 33.43
C CYS A 22 31.03 -12.70 34.75
N LEU A 23 31.19 -14.00 35.02
CA LEU A 23 32.43 -14.70 35.39
C LEU A 23 32.25 -16.23 35.14
N LEU A 24 33.06 -16.89 34.30
CA LEU A 24 34.38 -17.50 34.55
C LEU A 24 34.40 -18.62 35.61
N TYR A 25 34.48 -19.87 35.16
CA TYR A 25 35.41 -20.89 35.67
C TYR A 25 35.72 -21.93 34.57
N LEU A 26 36.99 -21.95 34.14
CA LEU A 26 37.60 -23.05 33.41
C LEU A 26 38.10 -24.06 34.45
N ILE A 27 37.50 -25.24 34.53
CA ILE A 27 38.09 -26.43 35.15
C ILE A 27 37.94 -27.60 34.17
N LEU A 28 39.07 -28.12 33.71
CA LEU A 28 39.20 -29.39 33.01
C LEU A 28 38.93 -30.55 33.98
N THR A 29 37.84 -31.30 33.78
CA THR A 29 37.67 -32.67 34.28
C THR A 29 36.80 -33.50 33.32
N ILE A 30 37.42 -34.50 32.67
CA ILE A 30 36.81 -35.75 32.14
C ILE A 30 36.70 -36.72 33.36
N PRO A 31 35.71 -37.64 33.59
CA PRO A 31 34.88 -38.51 32.72
C PRO A 31 33.36 -38.48 33.15
N ALA A 32 32.39 -39.29 32.70
CA ALA A 32 32.34 -40.61 32.08
C ALA A 32 31.12 -40.75 31.15
N LEU A 33 31.34 -41.53 30.08
CA LEU A 33 30.29 -42.21 29.33
C LEU A 33 29.48 -43.11 30.28
N ASP A 34 28.15 -43.06 30.17
CA ASP A 34 27.33 -44.24 30.43
C ASP A 34 26.52 -44.63 29.19
N ALA A 35 26.37 -45.93 29.05
CA ALA A 35 26.16 -46.65 27.81
C ALA A 35 24.71 -46.63 27.32
N GLY A 36 24.53 -46.26 26.06
CA GLY A 36 23.28 -46.41 25.34
C GLY A 36 23.50 -46.39 23.83
N ASP A 37 23.72 -47.58 23.28
CA ASP A 37 23.58 -47.94 21.85
C ASP A 37 24.75 -47.66 20.87
N ARG A 38 25.79 -48.48 20.96
CA ARG A 38 26.93 -48.57 20.01
C ARG A 38 26.60 -49.25 18.67
N ARG A 39 25.34 -49.30 18.21
CA ARG A 39 24.98 -49.86 16.90
C ARG A 39 24.77 -48.84 15.78
N ALA A 40 24.48 -47.58 16.08
CA ALA A 40 24.16 -46.57 15.06
C ALA A 40 25.38 -45.84 14.45
N GLN A 41 26.53 -45.81 15.13
CA GLN A 41 27.72 -45.08 14.64
C GLN A 41 28.58 -45.84 13.62
N ARG A 42 28.26 -47.12 13.34
CA ARG A 42 29.03 -47.93 12.38
C ARG A 42 28.48 -47.88 10.95
N SER A 43 27.27 -47.33 10.71
CA SER A 43 26.71 -47.16 9.36
C SER A 43 26.87 -45.76 8.76
N LYS A 44 27.26 -44.74 9.55
CA LYS A 44 27.48 -43.36 9.04
C LYS A 44 28.86 -43.11 8.44
N ARG A 45 29.76 -44.10 8.45
CA ARG A 45 31.12 -44.00 7.92
C ARG A 45 31.31 -44.63 6.55
N GLN A 46 30.21 -44.95 5.86
CA GLN A 46 30.22 -45.73 4.62
C GLN A 46 29.55 -45.03 3.42
N SER A 47 29.22 -43.73 3.51
CA SER A 47 28.67 -42.95 2.39
C SER A 47 29.43 -41.66 2.05
N THR A 48 30.61 -41.42 2.65
CA THR A 48 31.39 -40.19 2.43
C THR A 48 32.34 -40.25 1.24
N ASP A 49 32.64 -41.43 0.69
CA ASP A 49 33.62 -41.56 -0.40
C ASP A 49 33.05 -41.21 -1.81
N ALA A 50 31.72 -41.03 -1.95
CA ALA A 50 31.07 -40.83 -3.25
C ALA A 50 30.88 -39.35 -3.66
N LYS A 51 31.19 -38.40 -2.77
CA LYS A 51 31.01 -36.95 -3.02
C LYS A 51 32.33 -36.16 -3.01
N ASP A 52 33.47 -36.83 -2.77
CA ASP A 52 34.79 -36.21 -2.82
C ASP A 52 35.12 -35.75 -4.25
N GLY A 53 35.47 -34.47 -4.41
CA GLY A 53 35.83 -33.85 -5.68
C GLY A 53 34.66 -33.29 -6.51
N LEU A 54 33.42 -33.39 -6.03
CA LEU A 54 32.26 -32.73 -6.64
C LEU A 54 32.09 -31.32 -6.10
N PHE A 55 31.53 -30.42 -6.91
CA PHE A 55 31.14 -29.08 -6.48
C PHE A 55 29.75 -29.11 -5.86
N GLU A 56 29.65 -28.71 -4.60
CA GLU A 56 28.38 -28.60 -3.88
C GLU A 56 27.77 -27.21 -4.09
N LEU A 57 26.51 -27.17 -4.53
CA LEU A 57 25.70 -25.96 -4.64
C LEU A 57 24.42 -26.11 -3.79
N SER A 58 24.24 -25.21 -2.83
CA SER A 58 23.02 -25.15 -2.02
C SER A 58 22.04 -24.14 -2.60
N ILE A 59 20.87 -24.59 -3.03
CA ILE A 59 19.83 -23.77 -3.65
C ILE A 59 18.67 -23.65 -2.65
N ILE A 60 18.53 -22.46 -2.09
CA ILE A 60 17.43 -22.08 -1.21
C ILE A 60 16.45 -21.28 -2.07
N HIS A 61 15.16 -21.55 -1.98
CA HIS A 61 14.21 -20.88 -2.86
C HIS A 61 12.82 -20.65 -2.27
N LEU A 62 12.16 -19.62 -2.81
CA LEU A 62 10.81 -19.21 -2.50
C LEU A 62 10.05 -19.00 -3.82
N ASN A 63 8.76 -19.32 -3.85
CA ASN A 63 7.88 -19.06 -4.97
C ASN A 63 6.46 -18.77 -4.45
N ASP A 64 5.66 -18.02 -5.22
CA ASP A 64 4.23 -17.79 -4.96
C ASP A 64 3.97 -17.27 -3.55
N PHE A 65 4.74 -16.27 -3.13
CA PHE A 65 4.66 -15.67 -1.79
C PHE A 65 3.30 -15.02 -1.53
N HIS A 66 2.68 -14.43 -2.57
CA HIS A 66 1.32 -13.87 -2.53
C HIS A 66 1.02 -13.03 -1.29
N ALA A 67 1.91 -12.07 -1.00
CA ALA A 67 1.76 -11.10 0.08
C ALA A 67 1.45 -11.71 1.47
N ARG A 68 1.96 -12.91 1.76
CA ARG A 68 1.84 -13.57 3.08
C ARG A 68 2.92 -13.09 4.04
N PHE A 69 2.86 -11.80 4.36
CA PHE A 69 3.81 -11.16 5.30
C PHE A 69 3.65 -11.69 6.71
N GLU A 70 2.41 -11.88 7.16
CA GLU A 70 2.10 -12.51 8.44
C GLU A 70 2.13 -14.02 8.34
N GLN A 71 2.35 -14.67 9.48
CA GLN A 71 2.08 -16.09 9.62
C GLN A 71 0.61 -16.41 9.30
N THR A 72 0.38 -17.60 8.77
CA THR A 72 -0.92 -18.08 8.35
C THR A 72 -1.36 -19.28 9.17
N SER A 73 -2.66 -19.60 9.11
CA SER A 73 -3.12 -20.94 9.48
C SER A 73 -2.48 -22.01 8.59
N TRP A 74 -2.64 -23.29 8.94
CA TRP A 74 -2.19 -24.41 8.12
C TRP A 74 -2.71 -24.37 6.66
N SER A 75 -3.91 -23.85 6.46
CA SER A 75 -4.57 -23.70 5.16
C SER A 75 -4.25 -22.37 4.45
N SER A 76 -3.18 -21.68 4.88
CA SER A 76 -2.69 -20.43 4.27
C SER A 76 -3.66 -19.23 4.37
N GLY A 77 -4.63 -19.30 5.29
CA GLY A 77 -5.52 -18.21 5.67
C GLY A 77 -5.06 -17.48 6.93
N ASN A 78 -5.93 -16.69 7.56
CA ASN A 78 -5.56 -15.95 8.77
C ASN A 78 -5.15 -16.89 9.91
N CYS A 79 -4.03 -16.59 10.57
CA CYS A 79 -3.63 -17.27 11.80
C CYS A 79 -4.66 -17.01 12.93
N PRO A 80 -5.28 -18.03 13.53
CA PRO A 80 -6.29 -17.83 14.56
C PRO A 80 -5.68 -17.29 15.86
N LYS A 81 -6.36 -16.31 16.48
CA LYS A 81 -5.97 -15.78 17.80
C LYS A 81 -5.97 -16.87 18.85
N GLY A 82 -4.90 -16.94 19.65
CA GLY A 82 -4.71 -17.95 20.69
C GLY A 82 -4.23 -19.31 20.17
N GLN A 83 -3.93 -19.43 18.88
CA GLN A 83 -3.34 -20.61 18.25
C GLN A 83 -2.08 -20.25 17.45
N GLU A 84 -1.39 -19.18 17.83
CA GLU A 84 -0.18 -18.71 17.16
C GLU A 84 0.91 -19.80 17.12
N GLY A 85 0.93 -20.67 18.14
CA GLY A 85 1.82 -21.81 18.23
C GLY A 85 1.55 -22.96 17.25
N SER A 86 0.53 -22.88 16.39
CA SER A 86 0.31 -23.82 15.27
C SER A 86 0.35 -23.14 13.89
N CYS A 87 0.58 -21.83 13.84
CA CYS A 87 0.66 -21.08 12.60
C CYS A 87 1.99 -21.27 11.89
N VAL A 88 1.97 -21.14 10.57
CA VAL A 88 3.09 -21.42 9.67
C VAL A 88 3.35 -20.23 8.74
N GLY A 89 4.49 -20.21 8.05
CA GLY A 89 4.85 -19.15 7.13
C GLY A 89 5.12 -17.81 7.80
N GLY A 90 4.97 -16.75 7.02
CA GLY A 90 5.26 -15.37 7.39
C GLY A 90 6.69 -14.95 7.04
N ILE A 91 6.85 -13.68 6.65
CA ILE A 91 8.15 -13.13 6.21
C ILE A 91 9.20 -13.14 7.32
N ALA A 92 8.78 -13.02 8.59
CA ALA A 92 9.68 -13.03 9.73
C ALA A 92 10.40 -14.38 9.89
N ARG A 93 9.68 -15.50 9.74
CA ARG A 93 10.27 -16.85 9.79
C ARG A 93 11.14 -17.12 8.57
N LEU A 94 10.67 -16.71 7.39
CA LEU A 94 11.45 -16.79 6.17
C LEU A 94 12.78 -16.05 6.32
N TYR A 95 12.77 -14.82 6.83
CA TYR A 95 13.98 -14.03 7.07
C TYR A 95 14.97 -14.79 7.95
N THR A 96 14.54 -15.33 9.08
CA THR A 96 15.39 -16.11 9.97
C THR A 96 15.94 -17.36 9.27
N ALA A 97 15.07 -18.17 8.68
CA ALA A 97 15.45 -19.43 8.03
C ALA A 97 16.42 -19.22 6.85
N ILE A 98 16.12 -18.24 5.97
CA ILE A 98 16.94 -17.94 4.79
C ILE A 98 18.33 -17.48 5.23
N ASN A 99 18.43 -16.51 6.15
CA ASN A 99 19.73 -16.00 6.59
C ASN A 99 20.57 -17.08 7.29
N GLU A 100 19.94 -17.96 8.07
CA GLU A 100 20.64 -19.07 8.72
C GLU A 100 21.14 -20.10 7.70
N LEU A 101 20.33 -20.48 6.73
CA LEU A 101 20.72 -21.43 5.68
C LEU A 101 21.80 -20.85 4.77
N VAL A 102 21.67 -19.60 4.33
CA VAL A 102 22.67 -18.93 3.48
C VAL A 102 24.02 -18.84 4.21
N ALA A 103 24.02 -18.56 5.52
CA ALA A 103 25.26 -18.46 6.30
C ALA A 103 25.91 -19.82 6.59
N GLN A 104 25.13 -20.89 6.74
CA GLN A 104 25.63 -22.19 7.18
C GLN A 104 25.97 -23.14 6.02
N ARG A 105 25.34 -22.97 4.85
CA ARG A 105 25.48 -23.90 3.72
C ARG A 105 26.60 -23.50 2.76
N PRO A 106 27.37 -24.46 2.23
CA PRO A 106 28.40 -24.16 1.25
C PRO A 106 27.79 -23.69 -0.06
N ASN A 107 28.44 -22.68 -0.65
CA ASN A 107 28.07 -22.09 -1.94
C ASN A 107 26.59 -21.72 -2.06
N ALA A 108 25.95 -21.30 -0.96
CA ALA A 108 24.53 -21.04 -0.94
C ALA A 108 24.13 -19.93 -1.93
N ILE A 109 23.01 -20.17 -2.60
CA ILE A 109 22.29 -19.18 -3.40
C ILE A 109 20.83 -19.11 -2.96
N PHE A 110 20.24 -17.92 -2.95
CA PHE A 110 18.83 -17.70 -2.65
C PHE A 110 18.08 -17.14 -3.86
N LEU A 111 17.09 -17.88 -4.33
CA LEU A 111 16.33 -17.57 -5.54
C LEU A 111 14.84 -17.37 -5.24
N ASN A 112 14.21 -16.38 -5.88
CA ASN A 112 12.78 -16.13 -5.77
C ASN A 112 12.11 -16.29 -7.14
N ALA A 113 11.19 -17.25 -7.24
CA ALA A 113 10.58 -17.68 -8.48
C ALA A 113 9.27 -16.93 -8.82
N GLY A 114 9.07 -15.69 -8.35
CA GLY A 114 7.96 -14.81 -8.75
C GLY A 114 6.67 -14.96 -7.93
N ASP A 115 5.65 -14.17 -8.27
CA ASP A 115 4.37 -14.02 -7.56
C ASP A 115 4.52 -13.62 -6.09
N ASN A 116 5.26 -12.54 -5.88
CA ASN A 116 5.33 -11.81 -4.62
C ASN A 116 4.09 -10.93 -4.41
N PHE A 117 3.48 -10.49 -5.50
CA PHE A 117 2.31 -9.61 -5.51
C PHE A 117 1.01 -10.38 -5.28
N GLN A 118 -0.04 -9.61 -4.96
CA GLN A 118 -1.41 -10.07 -4.76
C GLN A 118 -1.60 -11.07 -3.59
N GLY A 119 -2.83 -11.22 -3.11
CA GLY A 119 -3.21 -12.38 -2.30
C GLY A 119 -3.66 -12.08 -0.87
N THR A 120 -3.28 -10.95 -0.28
CA THR A 120 -3.80 -10.49 1.02
C THR A 120 -4.14 -9.01 1.00
N LEU A 121 -4.81 -8.53 2.05
CA LEU A 121 -5.09 -7.10 2.25
C LEU A 121 -3.80 -6.24 2.26
N TRP A 122 -2.65 -6.82 2.62
CA TRP A 122 -1.37 -6.11 2.59
C TRP A 122 -1.04 -5.57 1.20
N TYR A 123 -1.19 -6.40 0.15
CA TYR A 123 -0.94 -5.94 -1.21
C TYR A 123 -2.00 -4.93 -1.67
N THR A 124 -3.27 -5.12 -1.29
CA THR A 124 -4.34 -4.17 -1.61
C THR A 124 -4.08 -2.78 -1.04
N LEU A 125 -3.60 -2.68 0.21
CA LEU A 125 -3.37 -1.42 0.91
C LEU A 125 -2.05 -0.75 0.54
N PHE A 126 -0.96 -1.53 0.47
CA PHE A 126 0.39 -0.98 0.39
C PHE A 126 1.08 -1.23 -0.96
N LYS A 127 0.46 -2.05 -1.83
CA LYS A 127 0.92 -2.32 -3.19
C LYS A 127 2.38 -2.78 -3.21
N TRP A 128 3.05 -2.54 -4.34
CA TRP A 128 4.45 -2.90 -4.54
C TRP A 128 5.41 -2.32 -3.49
N ASN A 129 5.08 -1.19 -2.85
CA ASN A 129 6.01 -0.49 -1.97
C ASN A 129 6.36 -1.32 -0.72
N LEU A 130 5.37 -1.95 -0.09
CA LEU A 130 5.65 -2.82 1.06
C LEU A 130 6.34 -4.11 0.66
N THR A 131 5.93 -4.71 -0.47
CA THR A 131 6.59 -5.91 -1.00
C THR A 131 8.07 -5.62 -1.29
N LEU A 132 8.38 -4.45 -1.85
CA LEU A 132 9.74 -4.01 -2.11
C LEU A 132 10.59 -3.99 -0.84
N GLU A 133 10.09 -3.33 0.21
CA GLU A 133 10.80 -3.19 1.48
C GLU A 133 11.21 -4.56 2.04
N PHE A 134 10.25 -5.50 2.11
CA PHE A 134 10.53 -6.84 2.65
C PHE A 134 11.39 -7.70 1.74
N MET A 135 11.22 -7.62 0.42
CA MET A 135 12.08 -8.38 -0.51
C MET A 135 13.53 -7.90 -0.45
N ASN A 136 13.74 -6.61 -0.20
CA ASN A 136 15.08 -6.04 -0.01
C ASN A 136 15.76 -6.44 1.31
N LEU A 137 15.02 -6.98 2.29
CA LEU A 137 15.61 -7.54 3.51
C LEU A 137 16.21 -8.94 3.31
N LEU A 138 15.82 -9.65 2.26
CA LEU A 138 16.26 -11.01 2.01
C LEU A 138 17.47 -11.03 1.05
N PRO A 139 18.46 -11.90 1.26
CA PRO A 139 19.72 -11.92 0.50
C PRO A 139 19.57 -12.62 -0.86
N HIS A 140 18.69 -12.11 -1.73
CA HIS A 140 18.42 -12.69 -3.05
C HIS A 140 19.66 -12.59 -3.97
N ASP A 141 20.03 -13.71 -4.60
CA ASP A 141 20.97 -13.72 -5.73
C ASP A 141 20.28 -13.34 -7.04
N ALA A 142 19.02 -13.76 -7.23
CA ALA A 142 18.20 -13.38 -8.37
C ALA A 142 16.69 -13.58 -8.07
N MET A 143 15.87 -12.82 -8.79
CA MET A 143 14.41 -12.96 -8.80
C MET A 143 13.91 -13.02 -10.24
N THR A 144 12.87 -13.80 -10.51
CA THR A 144 12.12 -13.73 -11.78
C THR A 144 10.75 -13.10 -11.55
N LEU A 145 10.10 -12.68 -12.65
CA LEU A 145 8.72 -12.19 -12.61
C LEU A 145 7.74 -13.35 -12.64
N GLY A 146 6.66 -13.23 -11.88
CA GLY A 146 5.44 -14.00 -12.04
C GLY A 146 4.31 -13.18 -12.66
N ASN A 147 3.16 -13.81 -12.85
CA ASN A 147 2.05 -13.16 -13.53
C ASN A 147 1.42 -12.07 -12.66
N HIS A 148 1.38 -12.24 -11.33
CA HIS A 148 0.76 -11.27 -10.43
C HIS A 148 1.59 -10.01 -10.26
N GLU A 149 2.87 -10.00 -10.63
CA GLU A 149 3.65 -8.76 -10.70
C GLU A 149 3.05 -7.73 -11.67
N PHE A 150 2.24 -8.17 -12.65
CA PHE A 150 1.59 -7.31 -13.64
C PHE A 150 0.15 -6.88 -13.26
N ASP A 151 -0.35 -7.24 -12.07
CA ASP A 151 -1.75 -6.95 -11.67
C ASP A 151 -2.07 -5.46 -11.64
N ASP A 152 -1.09 -4.64 -11.25
CA ASP A 152 -1.16 -3.17 -11.26
C ASP A 152 -0.47 -2.56 -12.50
N LYS A 153 -0.40 -3.32 -13.60
CA LYS A 153 0.17 -2.94 -14.88
C LYS A 153 1.65 -2.54 -14.80
N LEU A 154 2.18 -1.88 -15.84
CA LEU A 154 3.55 -1.37 -15.82
C LEU A 154 3.77 -0.31 -14.72
N ALA A 155 2.70 0.41 -14.33
CA ALA A 155 2.75 1.41 -13.27
C ALA A 155 3.09 0.81 -11.89
N GLY A 156 2.68 -0.42 -11.59
CA GLY A 156 2.98 -1.10 -10.33
C GLY A 156 4.35 -1.80 -10.31
N ILE A 157 4.73 -2.44 -11.41
CA ILE A 157 5.95 -3.25 -11.49
C ILE A 157 7.22 -2.45 -11.75
N ILE A 158 7.18 -1.37 -12.54
CA ILE A 158 8.36 -0.55 -12.84
C ILE A 158 9.04 0.00 -11.57
N PRO A 159 8.31 0.64 -10.62
CA PRO A 159 8.95 1.15 -9.40
C PRO A 159 9.47 0.02 -8.50
N PHE A 160 8.79 -1.14 -8.47
CA PHE A 160 9.27 -2.34 -7.77
C PHE A 160 10.63 -2.79 -8.29
N ILE A 161 10.74 -3.04 -9.60
CA ILE A 161 12.00 -3.50 -10.21
C ILE A 161 13.13 -2.48 -10.00
N LYS A 162 12.83 -1.18 -10.16
CA LYS A 162 13.82 -0.11 -9.95
C LYS A 162 14.33 -0.02 -8.51
N GLY A 163 13.52 -0.40 -7.54
CA GLY A 163 13.89 -0.33 -6.12
C GLY A 163 14.58 -1.59 -5.60
N LEU A 164 14.55 -2.70 -6.33
CA LEU A 164 15.09 -3.98 -5.85
C LEU A 164 16.62 -3.93 -5.75
N ASN A 165 17.14 -4.50 -4.65
CA ASN A 165 18.57 -4.66 -4.42
C ASN A 165 19.17 -5.89 -5.13
N CYS A 166 18.36 -6.68 -5.82
CA CYS A 166 18.76 -7.90 -6.51
C CYS A 166 18.41 -7.83 -8.00
N PRO A 167 19.11 -8.60 -8.86
CA PRO A 167 18.83 -8.60 -10.30
C PRO A 167 17.51 -9.32 -10.60
N MET A 168 16.67 -8.66 -11.40
CA MET A 168 15.49 -9.26 -12.02
C MET A 168 15.91 -9.97 -13.31
N VAL A 169 15.58 -11.27 -13.46
CA VAL A 169 15.90 -12.08 -14.63
C VAL A 169 14.64 -12.62 -15.31
N VAL A 170 14.45 -12.35 -16.61
CA VAL A 170 13.40 -12.95 -17.46
C VAL A 170 13.86 -12.96 -18.93
N ALA A 171 13.97 -14.13 -19.55
CA ALA A 171 14.53 -14.30 -20.89
C ALA A 171 13.50 -14.16 -22.02
N ASN A 172 12.23 -14.43 -21.74
CA ASN A 172 11.16 -14.58 -22.73
C ASN A 172 10.17 -13.42 -22.77
N ILE A 173 10.59 -12.21 -22.40
CA ILE A 173 9.81 -10.98 -22.61
C ILE A 173 10.40 -10.20 -23.80
N ASP A 174 9.54 -9.89 -24.77
CA ASP A 174 9.77 -8.89 -25.81
C ASP A 174 9.09 -7.57 -25.40
N ASP A 175 9.92 -6.60 -25.02
CA ASP A 175 9.55 -5.26 -24.57
C ASP A 175 9.79 -4.18 -25.63
N SER A 176 9.96 -4.56 -26.90
CA SER A 176 10.25 -3.64 -28.01
C SER A 176 9.17 -2.55 -28.19
N LEU A 177 7.94 -2.83 -27.75
CA LEU A 177 6.80 -1.92 -27.79
C LEU A 177 6.56 -1.15 -26.48
N GLU A 178 7.36 -1.38 -25.44
CA GLU A 178 7.26 -0.73 -24.13
C GLU A 178 8.59 -0.06 -23.71
N PRO A 179 8.92 1.13 -24.27
CA PRO A 179 10.18 1.82 -23.97
C PRO A 179 10.41 2.12 -22.48
N ARG A 180 9.34 2.19 -21.67
CA ARG A 180 9.43 2.43 -20.22
C ARG A 180 9.90 1.21 -19.43
N PHE A 181 9.78 0.01 -20.01
CA PHE A 181 10.13 -1.26 -19.38
C PHE A 181 11.55 -1.74 -19.78
N GLN A 182 12.07 -1.20 -20.88
CA GLN A 182 13.39 -1.52 -21.40
C GLN A 182 14.51 -1.20 -20.40
N GLY A 183 15.44 -2.15 -20.25
CA GLY A 183 16.62 -2.02 -19.41
C GLY A 183 16.37 -2.21 -17.90
N LEU A 184 15.15 -2.62 -17.50
CA LEU A 184 14.83 -2.87 -16.10
C LEU A 184 15.18 -4.30 -15.63
N TYR A 185 15.28 -5.25 -16.54
CA TYR A 185 15.57 -6.65 -16.25
C TYR A 185 16.66 -7.19 -17.18
N ASN A 186 17.28 -8.30 -16.79
CA ASN A 186 18.21 -9.04 -17.64
C ASN A 186 17.57 -10.35 -18.10
N LYS A 187 18.07 -10.96 -19.17
CA LYS A 187 17.65 -12.34 -19.51
C LYS A 187 18.22 -13.37 -18.54
N SER A 188 19.42 -13.08 -18.03
CA SER A 188 20.13 -13.90 -17.06
C SER A 188 21.14 -13.07 -16.25
N VAL A 189 21.64 -13.66 -15.17
CA VAL A 189 22.80 -13.16 -14.41
C VAL A 189 23.82 -14.27 -14.24
N VAL A 190 25.10 -13.93 -14.13
CA VAL A 190 26.17 -14.88 -13.79
C VAL A 190 26.71 -14.52 -12.42
N ILE A 191 26.69 -15.49 -11.52
CA ILE A 191 27.30 -15.41 -10.19
C ILE A 191 28.45 -16.41 -10.09
N GLU A 192 29.32 -16.23 -9.11
CA GLU A 192 30.46 -17.12 -8.87
C GLU A 192 30.42 -17.66 -7.44
N ARG A 193 30.72 -18.95 -7.28
CA ARG A 193 30.83 -19.66 -5.99
C ARG A 193 31.99 -20.64 -6.09
N ASP A 194 32.93 -20.56 -5.16
CA ASP A 194 34.21 -21.32 -5.15
C ASP A 194 34.87 -21.43 -6.55
N GLY A 195 34.92 -20.34 -7.32
CA GLY A 195 35.56 -20.28 -8.64
C GLY A 195 34.75 -20.85 -9.81
N ARG A 196 33.54 -21.40 -9.56
CA ARG A 196 32.63 -21.88 -10.61
C ARG A 196 31.58 -20.82 -10.95
N LYS A 197 31.36 -20.62 -12.25
CA LYS A 197 30.37 -19.66 -12.78
C LYS A 197 29.01 -20.31 -12.92
N ILE A 198 28.01 -19.73 -12.28
CA ILE A 198 26.63 -20.20 -12.29
C ILE A 198 25.78 -19.13 -13.01
N GLY A 199 25.17 -19.50 -14.13
CA GLY A 199 24.22 -18.67 -14.86
C GLY A 199 22.80 -18.94 -14.39
N ILE A 200 22.07 -17.89 -14.05
CA ILE A 200 20.66 -17.98 -13.66
C ILE A 200 19.83 -17.35 -14.77
N VAL A 201 19.03 -18.15 -15.46
CA VAL A 201 18.19 -17.76 -16.60
C VAL A 201 16.74 -17.70 -16.14
N GLY A 202 16.14 -16.52 -16.19
CA GLY A 202 14.75 -16.34 -15.80
C GLY A 202 13.78 -16.66 -16.94
N TYR A 203 12.58 -17.13 -16.63
CA TYR A 203 11.48 -17.22 -17.60
C TYR A 203 10.12 -17.27 -16.90
N ILE A 204 9.07 -16.87 -17.63
CA ILE A 204 7.68 -16.79 -17.16
C ILE A 204 6.76 -17.50 -18.16
N VAL A 205 5.58 -17.99 -17.75
CA VAL A 205 4.63 -18.63 -18.69
C VAL A 205 4.29 -17.70 -19.85
N LYS A 206 4.20 -18.20 -21.08
CA LYS A 206 3.96 -17.36 -22.26
C LYS A 206 2.56 -16.77 -22.36
N THR A 207 1.62 -17.23 -21.53
CA THR A 207 0.22 -16.80 -21.51
C THR A 207 -0.05 -15.77 -20.41
N VAL A 208 0.97 -15.06 -19.91
CA VAL A 208 0.79 -14.06 -18.83
C VAL A 208 -0.15 -12.94 -19.24
N ASP A 209 -0.19 -12.58 -20.53
CA ASP A 209 -1.12 -11.60 -21.10
C ASP A 209 -2.59 -12.04 -21.04
N GLU A 210 -2.87 -13.33 -20.86
CA GLU A 210 -4.20 -13.86 -20.57
C GLU A 210 -4.53 -13.85 -19.06
N LEU A 211 -3.50 -13.80 -18.20
CA LEU A 211 -3.61 -13.93 -16.75
C LEU A 211 -3.56 -12.59 -16.01
N SER A 212 -2.90 -11.58 -16.58
CA SER A 212 -2.71 -10.27 -15.94
C SER A 212 -2.58 -9.13 -16.97
N SER A 213 -2.49 -7.89 -16.49
CA SER A 213 -2.48 -6.70 -17.34
C SER A 213 -1.08 -6.28 -17.77
N THR A 214 -0.60 -6.84 -18.88
CA THR A 214 0.80 -6.72 -19.33
C THR A 214 1.08 -5.59 -20.32
N GLU A 215 0.08 -4.76 -20.63
CA GLU A 215 0.13 -3.67 -21.61
C GLU A 215 0.58 -4.16 -23.01
N LYS A 216 1.67 -3.64 -23.60
CA LYS A 216 2.15 -4.10 -24.92
C LYS A 216 3.32 -5.07 -24.85
N LEU A 217 3.66 -5.58 -23.66
CA LEU A 217 4.66 -6.64 -23.53
C LEU A 217 4.18 -7.91 -24.24
N ARG A 218 5.12 -8.60 -24.87
CA ARG A 218 4.88 -9.90 -25.51
C ARG A 218 5.70 -10.96 -24.82
N PHE A 219 5.11 -12.14 -24.66
CA PHE A 219 5.74 -13.26 -24.00
C PHE A 219 6.05 -14.34 -25.04
N LEU A 220 7.35 -14.63 -25.19
CA LEU A 220 7.88 -15.57 -26.16
C LEU A 220 7.85 -17.00 -25.58
N ASP A 221 8.03 -17.99 -26.46
CA ASP A 221 8.10 -19.39 -26.04
C ASP A 221 9.26 -19.61 -25.06
N GLU A 222 8.93 -20.32 -23.97
CA GLU A 222 9.81 -20.55 -22.83
C GLU A 222 11.00 -21.41 -23.26
N VAL A 223 10.74 -22.50 -23.99
CA VAL A 223 11.78 -23.45 -24.40
C VAL A 223 12.77 -22.79 -25.37
N GLU A 224 12.27 -22.06 -26.36
CA GLU A 224 13.13 -21.37 -27.33
C GLU A 224 13.99 -20.28 -26.68
N SER A 225 13.38 -19.45 -25.84
CA SER A 225 14.05 -18.34 -25.19
C SER A 225 15.13 -18.81 -24.20
N VAL A 226 14.79 -19.78 -23.35
CA VAL A 226 15.73 -20.37 -22.38
C VAL A 226 16.85 -21.11 -23.11
N ARG A 227 16.55 -21.89 -24.16
CA ARG A 227 17.59 -22.56 -24.96
C ARG A 227 18.58 -21.57 -25.56
N SER A 228 18.10 -20.49 -26.15
CA SER A 228 18.96 -19.47 -26.75
C SER A 228 19.86 -18.80 -25.71
N GLU A 229 19.33 -18.47 -24.54
CA GLU A 229 20.08 -17.78 -23.50
C GLU A 229 21.07 -18.70 -22.79
N SER A 230 20.69 -19.95 -22.50
CA SER A 230 21.60 -20.95 -21.93
C SER A 230 22.78 -21.25 -22.85
N ALA A 231 22.54 -21.39 -24.16
CA ALA A 231 23.61 -21.59 -25.13
C ALA A 231 24.57 -20.37 -25.19
N ARG A 232 24.02 -19.15 -25.09
CA ARG A 232 24.83 -17.93 -25.00
C ARG A 232 25.73 -17.96 -23.76
N LEU A 233 25.20 -18.33 -22.60
CA LEU A 233 25.96 -18.43 -21.35
C LEU A 233 27.05 -19.51 -21.42
N LYS A 234 26.73 -20.71 -21.92
CA LYS A 234 27.73 -21.78 -22.14
C LYS A 234 28.86 -21.31 -23.06
N SER A 235 28.56 -20.55 -24.12
CA SER A 235 29.59 -19.98 -25.01
C SER A 235 30.51 -18.96 -24.33
N GLN A 236 30.09 -18.38 -23.20
CA GLN A 236 30.87 -17.45 -22.37
C GLN A 236 31.66 -18.17 -21.26
N GLY A 237 31.67 -19.50 -21.27
CA GLY A 237 32.33 -20.32 -20.25
C GLY A 237 31.60 -20.31 -18.91
N VAL A 238 30.28 -20.10 -18.91
CA VAL A 238 29.45 -20.39 -17.74
C VAL A 238 29.34 -21.91 -17.61
N ASP A 239 29.49 -22.37 -16.38
CA ASP A 239 29.68 -23.76 -16.06
C ASP A 239 28.35 -24.45 -15.77
N ILE A 240 27.56 -23.89 -14.85
CA ILE A 240 26.26 -24.41 -14.40
C ILE A 240 25.16 -23.43 -14.80
N ILE A 241 24.02 -23.92 -15.29
CA ILE A 241 22.85 -23.14 -15.70
C ILE A 241 21.62 -23.54 -14.86
N VAL A 242 21.12 -22.58 -14.09
CA VAL A 242 19.88 -22.70 -13.31
C VAL A 242 18.76 -21.94 -14.02
N GLY A 243 17.67 -22.63 -14.33
CA GLY A 243 16.43 -21.99 -14.75
C GLY A 243 15.64 -21.49 -13.55
N LEU A 244 15.32 -20.20 -13.51
CA LEU A 244 14.44 -19.58 -12.52
C LEU A 244 13.09 -19.28 -13.17
N SER A 245 12.09 -20.08 -12.83
CA SER A 245 10.85 -20.20 -13.58
C SER A 245 9.64 -19.68 -12.83
N HIS A 246 8.80 -18.94 -13.52
CA HIS A 246 7.41 -18.75 -13.14
C HIS A 246 6.49 -19.21 -14.28
N ALA A 247 6.70 -20.44 -14.75
CA ALA A 247 5.95 -21.02 -15.87
C ALA A 247 4.98 -22.16 -15.49
N GLY A 248 5.07 -22.65 -14.25
CA GLY A 248 4.30 -23.79 -13.77
C GLY A 248 5.02 -25.12 -13.98
N TYR A 249 4.78 -26.06 -13.07
CA TYR A 249 5.48 -27.33 -13.01
C TYR A 249 5.38 -28.15 -14.32
N GLY A 250 4.24 -28.09 -15.01
CA GLY A 250 4.06 -28.73 -16.30
C GLY A 250 5.00 -28.20 -17.39
N VAL A 251 5.20 -26.87 -17.45
CA VAL A 251 6.13 -26.24 -18.40
C VAL A 251 7.57 -26.52 -18.00
N ASP A 252 7.89 -26.52 -16.70
CA ASP A 252 9.22 -26.85 -16.20
C ASP A 252 9.68 -28.24 -16.64
N LEU A 253 8.80 -29.24 -16.61
CA LEU A 253 9.08 -30.59 -17.13
C LEU A 253 9.42 -30.58 -18.62
N VAL A 254 8.76 -29.72 -19.41
CA VAL A 254 8.99 -29.57 -20.85
C VAL A 254 10.34 -28.89 -21.11
N VAL A 255 10.64 -27.81 -20.39
CA VAL A 255 11.92 -27.07 -20.48
C VAL A 255 13.08 -27.99 -20.10
N ALA A 256 12.98 -28.71 -18.97
CA ALA A 256 13.99 -29.66 -18.51
C ALA A 256 14.29 -30.75 -19.56
N LYS A 257 13.27 -31.19 -20.31
CA LYS A 257 13.42 -32.21 -21.35
C LYS A 257 14.03 -31.67 -22.64
N GLN A 258 13.76 -30.41 -22.98
CA GLN A 258 14.02 -29.86 -24.32
C GLN A 258 15.18 -28.85 -24.39
N VAL A 259 15.66 -28.32 -23.27
CA VAL A 259 16.79 -27.38 -23.22
C VAL A 259 18.07 -28.13 -22.81
N PRO A 260 19.00 -28.42 -23.74
CA PRO A 260 20.15 -29.28 -23.44
C PRO A 260 21.09 -28.73 -22.36
N ASP A 261 21.25 -27.41 -22.32
CA ASP A 261 22.23 -26.74 -21.48
C ASP A 261 21.73 -26.44 -20.07
N ILE A 262 20.47 -26.73 -19.74
CA ILE A 262 19.90 -26.45 -18.41
C ILE A 262 20.26 -27.57 -17.42
N ASP A 263 20.70 -27.21 -16.23
CA ASP A 263 21.20 -28.15 -15.23
C ASP A 263 20.21 -28.35 -14.07
N VAL A 264 19.55 -27.29 -13.62
CA VAL A 264 18.56 -27.31 -12.54
C VAL A 264 17.43 -26.34 -12.85
N ILE A 265 16.20 -26.64 -12.45
CA ILE A 265 15.06 -25.71 -12.53
C ILE A 265 14.48 -25.45 -11.14
N VAL A 266 14.33 -24.17 -10.81
CA VAL A 266 13.63 -23.68 -9.62
C VAL A 266 12.38 -22.95 -10.10
N GLY A 267 11.19 -23.47 -9.78
CA GLY A 267 9.93 -22.99 -10.35
C GLY A 267 8.90 -22.46 -9.36
N GLY A 268 7.84 -21.87 -9.91
CA GLY A 268 6.62 -21.43 -9.22
C GLY A 268 5.37 -21.54 -10.10
N HIS A 269 4.37 -20.68 -9.87
CA HIS A 269 3.10 -20.52 -10.61
C HIS A 269 2.02 -21.57 -10.30
N SER A 270 2.37 -22.87 -10.34
CA SER A 270 1.38 -23.95 -10.17
C SER A 270 1.10 -24.32 -8.71
N HIS A 271 1.75 -23.64 -7.77
CA HIS A 271 1.68 -23.91 -6.32
C HIS A 271 2.05 -25.35 -5.96
N THR A 272 2.94 -25.97 -6.75
CA THR A 272 3.21 -27.40 -6.63
C THR A 272 4.07 -27.71 -5.41
N LEU A 273 3.57 -28.59 -4.54
CA LEU A 273 4.37 -29.18 -3.47
C LEU A 273 5.09 -30.42 -4.00
N LEU A 274 6.41 -30.34 -4.11
CA LEU A 274 7.27 -31.49 -4.30
C LEU A 274 7.86 -31.90 -2.96
N TYR A 275 7.83 -33.19 -2.62
CA TYR A 275 8.33 -33.67 -1.34
C TYR A 275 8.83 -35.12 -1.43
N THR A 276 9.99 -35.40 -0.85
CA THR A 276 10.50 -36.78 -0.74
C THR A 276 10.14 -37.37 0.62
N GLY A 277 9.37 -38.46 0.62
CA GLY A 277 8.80 -39.07 1.83
C GLY A 277 7.38 -38.58 2.12
N THR A 278 6.98 -38.58 3.39
CA THR A 278 5.65 -38.11 3.82
C THR A 278 5.69 -36.63 4.17
N PRO A 279 4.90 -35.76 3.50
CA PRO A 279 4.81 -34.36 3.86
C PRO A 279 4.21 -34.14 5.26
N PRO A 280 4.49 -33.00 5.92
CA PRO A 280 3.88 -32.61 7.18
C PRO A 280 2.34 -32.50 7.14
N GLU A 281 1.70 -32.83 8.27
CA GLU A 281 0.25 -32.72 8.59
C GLU A 281 -0.76 -32.97 7.45
N GLY A 282 -0.48 -33.93 6.58
CA GLY A 282 -1.43 -34.37 5.54
C GLY A 282 -1.44 -33.54 4.27
N ASP A 283 -0.47 -32.64 4.09
CA ASP A 283 -0.23 -32.00 2.78
C ASP A 283 0.08 -33.09 1.73
N ILE A 284 -0.36 -32.86 0.49
CA ILE A 284 -0.23 -33.84 -0.60
C ILE A 284 0.86 -33.34 -1.55
N ALA A 285 1.92 -34.14 -1.69
CA ALA A 285 2.95 -33.87 -2.68
C ALA A 285 2.54 -34.40 -4.06
N GLU A 286 2.74 -33.60 -5.10
CA GLU A 286 2.49 -33.99 -6.49
C GLU A 286 3.61 -34.87 -7.07
N GLY A 287 4.82 -34.79 -6.49
CA GLY A 287 5.98 -35.54 -6.92
C GLY A 287 7.13 -35.50 -5.91
N PRO A 288 8.22 -36.24 -6.16
CA PRO A 288 9.41 -36.22 -5.31
C PRO A 288 10.11 -34.86 -5.37
N TYR A 289 10.85 -34.52 -4.31
CA TYR A 289 11.74 -33.36 -4.29
C TYR A 289 13.20 -33.81 -4.34
N PRO A 290 13.97 -33.41 -5.37
CA PRO A 290 13.52 -32.82 -6.63
C PRO A 290 12.79 -33.87 -7.50
N THR A 291 11.98 -33.40 -8.44
CA THR A 291 11.56 -34.24 -9.56
C THR A 291 12.65 -34.22 -10.62
N VAL A 292 12.99 -35.38 -11.19
CA VAL A 292 14.15 -35.51 -12.06
C VAL A 292 13.70 -35.91 -13.45
N VAL A 293 14.08 -35.10 -14.44
CA VAL A 293 13.85 -35.38 -15.86
C VAL A 293 15.16 -35.86 -16.49
N THR A 294 15.15 -37.04 -17.11
CA THR A 294 16.28 -37.53 -17.90
C THR A 294 16.12 -37.09 -19.36
N GLN A 295 17.07 -36.29 -19.85
CA GLN A 295 17.13 -35.87 -21.25
C GLN A 295 17.57 -37.00 -22.17
N ALA A 296 17.40 -36.83 -23.49
CA ALA A 296 17.85 -37.80 -24.48
C ALA A 296 19.37 -38.04 -24.48
N SER A 297 20.15 -37.07 -24.00
CA SER A 297 21.60 -37.18 -23.78
C SER A 297 21.98 -38.09 -22.61
N GLY A 298 21.03 -38.45 -21.74
CA GLY A 298 21.27 -39.13 -20.46
C GLY A 298 21.46 -38.17 -19.28
N LYS A 299 21.59 -36.86 -19.52
CA LYS A 299 21.63 -35.82 -18.49
C LYS A 299 20.38 -35.82 -17.62
N MET A 300 20.55 -35.64 -16.32
CA MET A 300 19.45 -35.58 -15.36
C MET A 300 19.25 -34.14 -14.91
N VAL A 301 18.02 -33.63 -14.98
CA VAL A 301 17.71 -32.24 -14.59
C VAL A 301 16.76 -32.27 -13.39
N PRO A 302 17.23 -31.97 -12.16
CA PRO A 302 16.36 -31.79 -11.01
C PRO A 302 15.53 -30.51 -11.13
N ILE A 303 14.24 -30.63 -10.79
CA ILE A 303 13.23 -29.58 -10.78
C ILE A 303 12.66 -29.48 -9.36
N VAL A 304 12.55 -28.26 -8.86
CA VAL A 304 12.01 -27.98 -7.52
C VAL A 304 10.98 -26.86 -7.54
N GLN A 305 9.93 -27.01 -6.75
CA GLN A 305 8.97 -25.98 -6.32
C GLN A 305 8.71 -26.17 -4.82
N ALA A 306 8.32 -25.10 -4.11
CA ALA A 306 8.12 -25.10 -2.66
C ALA A 306 6.68 -24.67 -2.29
N TYR A 307 5.67 -25.26 -2.95
CA TYR A 307 4.26 -24.96 -2.71
C TYR A 307 3.93 -23.49 -2.97
N ALA A 308 3.42 -22.75 -1.98
CA ALA A 308 3.07 -21.33 -2.05
C ALA A 308 2.93 -20.73 -0.64
N TYR A 309 2.62 -19.43 -0.59
CA TYR A 309 2.12 -18.72 0.59
C TYR A 309 3.11 -18.65 1.76
N SER A 310 4.43 -18.73 1.49
CA SER A 310 5.50 -18.80 2.49
C SER A 310 5.47 -20.04 3.41
N LYS A 311 4.54 -20.98 3.20
CA LYS A 311 4.37 -22.14 4.09
C LYS A 311 5.62 -23.02 4.12
N TYR A 312 6.27 -23.19 2.97
CA TYR A 312 7.51 -23.93 2.82
C TYR A 312 8.62 -23.05 2.23
N LEU A 313 9.85 -23.31 2.66
CA LEU A 313 11.07 -22.78 2.05
C LEU A 313 11.81 -23.91 1.34
N GLY A 314 12.08 -23.76 0.06
CA GLY A 314 12.85 -24.73 -0.71
C GLY A 314 14.29 -24.85 -0.19
N ASN A 315 14.79 -26.07 -0.05
CA ASN A 315 16.15 -26.36 0.40
C ASN A 315 16.68 -27.59 -0.36
N LEU A 316 17.37 -27.32 -1.46
CA LEU A 316 18.00 -28.33 -2.31
C LEU A 316 19.51 -28.20 -2.23
N THR A 317 20.22 -29.32 -2.28
CA THR A 317 21.66 -29.34 -2.56
C THR A 317 21.92 -30.25 -3.73
N VAL A 318 22.71 -29.76 -4.68
CA VAL A 318 23.09 -30.47 -5.89
C VAL A 318 24.61 -30.54 -5.94
N TRP A 319 25.13 -31.72 -6.26
CA TRP A 319 26.54 -31.94 -6.50
C TRP A 319 26.78 -32.07 -8.00
N PHE A 320 27.71 -31.26 -8.50
CA PHE A 320 28.10 -31.19 -9.90
C PHE A 320 29.49 -31.79 -10.10
N ASP A 321 29.66 -32.52 -11.19
CA ASP A 321 30.97 -33.00 -11.63
C ASP A 321 31.82 -31.88 -12.27
N GLN A 322 33.00 -32.23 -12.81
CA GLN A 322 33.94 -31.28 -13.40
C GLN A 322 33.43 -30.67 -14.71
N GLU A 323 32.51 -31.36 -15.38
CA GLU A 323 31.85 -30.94 -16.61
C GLU A 323 30.64 -30.03 -16.35
N GLY A 324 30.24 -29.86 -15.08
CA GLY A 324 29.11 -29.01 -14.69
C GLY A 324 27.77 -29.73 -14.73
N GLU A 325 27.79 -31.06 -14.79
CA GLU A 325 26.58 -31.89 -14.85
C GLU A 325 26.16 -32.31 -13.43
N PRO A 326 24.85 -32.24 -13.10
CA PRO A 326 24.34 -32.66 -11.79
C PRO A 326 24.35 -34.19 -11.67
N VAL A 327 25.10 -34.72 -10.70
CA VAL A 327 25.30 -36.17 -10.52
C VAL A 327 24.69 -36.71 -9.21
N ALA A 328 24.42 -35.83 -8.25
CA ALA A 328 23.71 -36.19 -7.01
C ALA A 328 22.95 -34.99 -6.45
N TRP A 329 21.90 -35.26 -5.67
CA TRP A 329 21.14 -34.23 -4.97
C TRP A 329 20.50 -34.77 -3.69
N GLU A 330 20.24 -33.88 -2.76
CA GLU A 330 19.44 -34.16 -1.57
C GLU A 330 18.73 -32.88 -1.10
N GLY A 331 17.67 -33.03 -0.33
CA GLY A 331 16.91 -31.89 0.16
C GLY A 331 15.43 -32.20 0.32
N ASN A 332 14.71 -31.21 0.83
CA ASN A 332 13.25 -31.17 0.91
C ASN A 332 12.83 -29.74 1.24
N PRO A 333 11.61 -29.29 0.88
CA PRO A 333 11.08 -28.04 1.39
C PRO A 333 10.95 -28.11 2.91
N ILE A 334 11.37 -27.05 3.58
CA ILE A 334 11.31 -26.90 5.03
C ILE A 334 10.00 -26.19 5.38
N LEU A 335 9.20 -26.79 6.25
CA LEU A 335 7.99 -26.14 6.77
C LEU A 335 8.38 -24.96 7.67
N MET A 336 7.85 -23.76 7.37
CA MET A 336 8.06 -22.55 8.15
C MET A 336 7.19 -22.54 9.42
N ASN A 337 7.48 -23.42 10.37
CA ASN A 337 6.77 -23.51 11.65
C ASN A 337 7.53 -22.78 12.79
N GLN A 338 7.11 -22.99 14.04
CA GLN A 338 7.65 -22.31 15.22
C GLN A 338 9.10 -22.71 15.56
N SER A 339 9.72 -23.63 14.83
CA SER A 339 11.15 -23.91 14.97
C SER A 339 12.03 -22.76 14.49
N PHE A 340 11.49 -21.85 13.67
CA PHE A 340 12.15 -20.61 13.28
C PHE A 340 11.63 -19.45 14.12
N GLU A 341 12.53 -18.77 14.80
CA GLU A 341 12.21 -17.60 15.62
C GLU A 341 11.75 -16.44 14.72
N GLU A 342 10.63 -15.83 15.09
CA GLU A 342 10.18 -14.57 14.53
C GLU A 342 11.00 -13.43 15.18
N LYS A 343 12.18 -13.13 14.62
CA LYS A 343 13.10 -12.16 15.24
C LYS A 343 12.57 -10.74 15.27
N ILE A 344 11.77 -10.36 14.26
CA ILE A 344 11.05 -9.08 14.20
C ILE A 344 9.71 -9.33 13.50
N THR A 345 8.62 -9.05 14.20
CA THR A 345 7.25 -9.09 13.70
C THR A 345 6.74 -7.67 13.45
N PHE A 346 5.67 -7.52 12.66
CA PHE A 346 4.95 -6.25 12.63
C PHE A 346 4.39 -5.89 14.02
N ASN A 347 4.04 -6.88 14.84
CA ASN A 347 3.72 -6.62 16.25
C ASN A 347 4.91 -6.01 17.00
N ASP A 348 6.15 -6.39 16.71
CA ASP A 348 7.33 -5.76 17.30
C ASP A 348 7.49 -4.32 16.79
N LEU A 349 7.26 -4.06 15.51
CA LEU A 349 7.28 -2.70 14.94
C LEU A 349 6.20 -1.82 15.58
N VAL A 350 4.96 -2.32 15.66
CA VAL A 350 3.85 -1.64 16.35
C VAL A 350 4.11 -1.52 17.85
N THR A 351 4.79 -2.46 18.50
CA THR A 351 5.14 -2.34 19.93
C THR A 351 6.26 -1.31 20.14
N CYS A 352 7.20 -1.18 19.19
CA CYS A 352 8.25 -0.16 19.22
C CYS A 352 7.72 1.24 18.92
N THR A 353 6.77 1.36 17.99
CA THR A 353 6.12 2.62 17.60
C THR A 353 4.59 2.45 17.60
N PRO A 354 3.94 2.37 18.77
CA PRO A 354 2.50 2.07 18.87
C PRO A 354 1.59 3.22 18.47
N PHE A 355 2.19 4.40 18.31
CA PHE A 355 1.52 5.59 17.86
C PHE A 355 1.63 5.62 16.34
N LEU A 356 0.50 5.87 15.66
CA LEU A 356 0.40 6.09 14.21
C LEU A 356 1.04 7.44 13.80
N ASN A 357 2.14 7.79 14.44
CA ASN A 357 2.93 8.96 14.11
C ASN A 357 3.67 8.69 12.80
N THR A 358 3.83 9.73 12.02
CA THR A 358 4.57 9.72 10.76
C THR A 358 5.94 10.34 10.96
N ILE A 359 6.78 10.29 9.92
CA ILE A 359 8.08 10.94 9.91
C ILE A 359 7.94 12.20 9.06
N ASP A 360 7.85 13.34 9.73
CA ASP A 360 7.80 14.64 9.11
C ASP A 360 9.20 15.07 8.71
N THR A 361 9.29 15.87 7.64
CA THR A 361 10.52 16.62 7.34
C THR A 361 10.29 18.09 7.58
N LEU A 362 11.20 18.71 8.32
CA LEU A 362 11.20 20.14 8.63
C LEU A 362 12.62 20.70 8.55
N GLU A 363 12.75 22.02 8.56
CA GLU A 363 14.05 22.69 8.65
C GLU A 363 14.15 23.48 9.96
N LEU A 364 15.28 23.34 10.67
CA LEU A 364 15.65 24.18 11.82
C LEU A 364 16.97 24.89 11.57
N GLN A 365 17.11 26.07 12.14
CA GLN A 365 18.41 26.73 12.17
C GLN A 365 19.32 26.07 13.22
N GLY A 366 20.64 26.11 13.03
CA GLY A 366 21.58 25.45 13.94
C GLY A 366 21.45 25.88 15.39
N ARG A 367 21.10 27.15 15.65
CA ARG A 367 20.79 27.64 17.02
C ARG A 367 19.57 26.95 17.65
N ASP A 368 18.54 26.67 16.87
CA ASP A 368 17.33 26.01 17.33
C ASP A 368 17.58 24.52 17.54
N LEU A 369 18.37 23.90 16.66
CA LEU A 369 18.84 22.54 16.85
C LEU A 369 19.68 22.41 18.13
N LEU A 370 20.55 23.38 18.45
CA LEU A 370 21.27 23.41 19.71
C LEU A 370 20.32 23.49 20.92
N GLN A 371 19.26 24.31 20.83
CA GLN A 371 18.26 24.43 21.88
C GLN A 371 17.46 23.13 22.09
N VAL A 372 17.12 22.43 21.01
CA VAL A 372 16.51 21.09 21.03
C VAL A 372 17.44 20.10 21.76
N LEU A 373 18.74 20.12 21.47
CA LEU A 373 19.71 19.24 22.13
C LEU A 373 19.88 19.58 23.63
N GLU A 374 19.88 20.86 24.01
CA GLU A 374 19.88 21.28 25.43
C GLU A 374 18.61 20.80 26.16
N LYS A 375 17.45 20.90 25.49
CA LYS A 375 16.17 20.42 26.03
C LYS A 375 16.20 18.90 26.28
N SER A 376 16.80 18.14 25.37
CA SER A 376 16.97 16.67 25.47
C SER A 376 17.64 16.21 26.76
N VAL A 377 18.52 17.04 27.31
CA VAL A 377 19.23 16.73 28.55
C VAL A 377 18.82 17.64 29.71
N SER A 378 17.65 18.27 29.66
CA SER A 378 17.21 19.22 30.69
C SER A 378 16.75 18.58 32.00
N ASN A 379 16.47 17.27 32.02
CA ASN A 379 16.06 16.58 33.24
C ASN A 379 17.16 16.61 34.32
N PRO A 380 16.80 16.63 35.62
CA PRO A 380 17.77 16.60 36.71
C PRO A 380 18.59 15.29 36.72
N PHE A 381 19.88 15.39 37.00
CA PHE A 381 20.71 14.24 37.33
C PHE A 381 20.34 13.75 38.74
N ASN A 382 20.24 12.43 38.98
CA ASN A 382 19.71 11.81 40.21
C ASN A 382 18.19 11.88 40.42
N SER A 383 17.39 11.98 39.35
CA SER A 383 15.92 11.92 39.46
C SER A 383 15.34 10.50 39.45
N THR A 384 16.17 9.47 39.38
CA THR A 384 15.75 8.06 39.48
C THR A 384 16.19 7.46 40.82
N ALA A 385 15.44 6.46 41.29
CA ALA A 385 15.75 5.74 42.54
C ALA A 385 17.16 5.10 42.57
N SER A 386 17.80 4.96 41.40
CA SER A 386 19.14 4.42 41.21
C SER A 386 20.26 5.48 41.08
N GLY A 387 19.95 6.78 41.21
CA GLY A 387 20.96 7.85 41.13
C GLY A 387 21.49 8.09 39.71
N GLY A 388 20.65 7.89 38.69
CA GLY A 388 20.99 8.07 37.27
C GLY A 388 20.27 9.25 36.62
N PHE A 389 20.59 9.50 35.34
CA PHE A 389 19.86 10.43 34.49
C PHE A 389 18.51 9.83 34.07
N ASN A 390 17.42 10.61 34.18
CA ASN A 390 16.12 10.21 33.66
C ASN A 390 16.05 10.54 32.16
N GLY A 391 16.14 9.50 31.33
CA GLY A 391 16.09 9.58 29.87
C GLY A 391 14.71 9.88 29.27
N LYS A 392 13.68 10.18 30.09
CA LYS A 392 12.36 10.56 29.57
C LYS A 392 12.48 11.84 28.72
N GLY A 393 12.10 11.73 27.45
CA GLY A 393 12.22 12.81 26.48
C GLY A 393 13.63 13.01 25.94
N PHE A 394 14.59 12.12 26.18
CA PHE A 394 15.91 12.19 25.56
C PHE A 394 15.84 11.81 24.07
N LEU A 395 16.41 12.64 23.19
CA LEU A 395 16.44 12.38 21.75
C LEU A 395 17.53 11.40 21.37
N GLN A 396 17.12 10.37 20.64
CA GLN A 396 18.01 9.61 19.77
C GLN A 396 18.14 10.34 18.44
N TYR A 397 19.32 10.32 17.83
CA TYR A 397 19.57 10.99 16.56
C TYR A 397 20.57 10.21 15.70
N SER A 398 20.48 10.44 14.39
CA SER A 398 21.44 10.00 13.37
C SER A 398 21.95 11.22 12.62
N GLY A 399 23.21 11.20 12.18
CA GLY A 399 23.84 12.33 11.48
C GLY A 399 24.29 13.48 12.39
N LEU A 400 24.26 13.32 13.72
CA LEU A 400 24.80 14.25 14.71
C LEU A 400 25.75 13.53 15.68
N ASN A 401 26.86 14.18 16.03
CA ASN A 401 27.73 13.80 17.14
C ASN A 401 27.67 14.88 18.21
N VAL A 402 27.10 14.57 19.37
CA VAL A 402 26.89 15.53 20.46
C VAL A 402 27.63 15.09 21.72
N VAL A 403 28.32 16.03 22.36
CA VAL A 403 28.99 15.83 23.65
C VAL A 403 28.28 16.66 24.71
N TYR A 404 27.85 16.01 25.80
CA TYR A 404 27.18 16.66 26.92
C TYR A 404 28.05 16.68 28.19
N ASN A 405 27.92 17.73 29.00
CA ASN A 405 28.43 17.79 30.36
C ASN A 405 27.28 18.01 31.34
N MET A 406 26.85 16.94 31.98
CA MET A 406 25.69 16.92 32.89
C MET A 406 25.91 17.67 34.21
N THR A 407 27.14 18.08 34.52
CA THR A 407 27.45 18.89 35.71
C THR A 407 27.13 20.38 35.51
N ARG A 408 26.92 20.81 34.26
CA ARG A 408 26.60 22.20 33.94
C ARG A 408 25.13 22.53 34.23
N PRO A 409 24.82 23.82 34.45
CA PRO A 409 23.45 24.29 34.56
C PRO A 409 22.61 23.83 33.36
N ILE A 410 21.31 23.58 33.59
CA ILE A 410 20.36 23.26 32.51
C ILE A 410 20.40 24.40 31.47
N GLY A 411 20.53 24.04 30.19
CA GLY A 411 20.66 25.01 29.08
C GLY A 411 22.10 25.33 28.69
N GLU A 412 23.09 24.79 29.42
CA GLU A 412 24.53 24.93 29.10
C GLU A 412 25.24 23.56 29.04
N ARG A 413 24.49 22.47 28.88
CA ARG A 413 25.00 21.10 28.99
C ARG A 413 25.61 20.60 27.69
N VAL A 414 25.27 21.14 26.54
CA VAL A 414 25.87 20.79 25.25
C VAL A 414 27.25 21.45 25.14
N VAL A 415 28.29 20.63 25.05
CA VAL A 415 29.68 21.09 24.92
C VAL A 415 30.12 21.16 23.47
N LYS A 416 29.62 20.24 22.64
CA LYS A 416 29.99 20.12 21.23
C LYS A 416 28.85 19.48 20.44
N VAL A 417 28.62 19.98 19.23
CA VAL A 417 27.75 19.36 18.21
C VAL A 417 28.50 19.38 16.88
N ASP A 418 28.71 18.21 16.29
CA ASP A 418 29.08 18.11 14.87
C ASP A 418 27.90 17.51 14.10
N ALA A 419 27.55 18.07 12.95
CA ALA A 419 26.51 17.61 12.05
C ALA A 419 27.10 17.07 10.75
N LEU A 420 26.47 16.04 10.19
CA LEU A 420 26.86 15.47 8.89
C LEU A 420 26.54 16.48 7.76
N CYS A 421 27.52 16.78 6.91
CA CYS A 421 27.30 17.73 5.82
C CYS A 421 26.33 17.18 4.75
N ALA A 422 25.40 18.02 4.31
CA ALA A 422 24.49 17.74 3.19
C ALA A 422 25.06 18.26 1.85
N GLU A 423 25.71 19.42 1.86
CA GLU A 423 26.31 20.06 0.68
C GLU A 423 27.77 19.63 0.47
N CYS A 424 28.01 18.32 0.42
CA CYS A 424 29.34 17.75 0.25
C CYS A 424 29.29 16.45 -0.55
N ARG A 425 30.34 16.16 -1.32
CA ARG A 425 30.39 14.94 -2.16
C ARG A 425 30.52 13.65 -1.35
N VAL A 426 31.21 13.71 -0.22
CA VAL A 426 31.38 12.59 0.72
C VAL A 426 30.96 13.09 2.10
N PRO A 427 29.90 12.51 2.71
CA PRO A 427 29.41 12.93 4.02
C PRO A 427 30.50 12.82 5.08
N HIS A 428 30.74 13.91 5.78
CA HIS A 428 31.62 13.97 6.95
C HIS A 428 31.07 14.94 7.98
N TYR A 429 31.46 14.76 9.24
CA TYR A 429 31.00 15.60 10.34
C TYR A 429 31.72 16.94 10.33
N GLN A 430 30.95 18.03 10.47
CA GLN A 430 31.43 19.40 10.61
C GLN A 430 30.79 20.04 11.84
N PRO A 431 31.48 20.98 12.53
CA PRO A 431 30.89 21.70 13.64
C PRO A 431 29.56 22.36 13.26
N LEU A 432 28.56 22.27 14.15
CA LEU A 432 27.25 22.87 13.94
C LEU A 432 27.38 24.39 13.72
N ASN A 433 26.87 24.88 12.60
CA ASN A 433 26.79 26.31 12.29
C ASN A 433 25.45 26.85 12.76
N LEU A 434 25.46 27.79 13.72
CA LEU A 434 24.25 28.31 14.35
C LEU A 434 23.33 29.09 13.41
N ASP A 435 23.84 29.57 12.28
CA ASP A 435 23.07 30.37 11.32
C ASP A 435 22.61 29.58 10.09
N THR A 436 23.09 28.34 9.92
CA THR A 436 22.72 27.46 8.80
C THR A 436 21.39 26.76 9.08
N TRP A 437 20.58 26.57 8.04
CA TRP A 437 19.36 25.75 8.08
C TRP A 437 19.70 24.29 7.80
N TYR A 438 19.21 23.40 8.67
CA TYR A 438 19.38 21.96 8.57
C TYR A 438 18.02 21.32 8.33
N ARG A 439 17.94 20.48 7.30
CA ARG A 439 16.76 19.63 7.08
C ARG A 439 16.83 18.43 8.02
N ILE A 440 15.74 18.21 8.75
CA ILE A 440 15.64 17.21 9.81
C ILE A 440 14.41 16.35 9.51
N ALA A 441 14.56 15.04 9.66
CA ALA A 441 13.45 14.10 9.71
C ALA A 441 13.14 13.79 11.18
N VAL A 442 11.89 13.97 11.59
CA VAL A 442 11.47 13.80 12.98
C VAL A 442 10.04 13.24 13.04
N ASN A 443 9.73 12.50 14.10
CA ASN A 443 8.38 12.01 14.34
C ASN A 443 7.36 13.17 14.50
N SER A 444 6.16 13.03 13.92
CA SER A 444 5.11 14.06 13.94
C SER A 444 4.67 14.52 15.35
N TYR A 445 4.75 13.66 16.37
CA TYR A 445 4.54 14.04 17.78
C TYR A 445 5.57 15.08 18.26
N LEU A 446 6.84 14.91 17.92
CA LEU A 446 7.90 15.86 18.28
C LEU A 446 7.85 17.10 17.39
N ALA A 447 7.50 16.95 16.11
CA ALA A 447 7.27 18.06 15.20
C ALA A 447 6.19 19.02 15.73
N GLY A 448 5.10 18.46 16.28
CA GLY A 448 4.04 19.19 17.01
C GLY A 448 4.40 19.65 18.43
N GLY A 449 5.68 19.60 18.81
CA GLY A 449 6.17 20.09 20.09
C GLY A 449 5.87 19.19 21.30
N GLY A 450 5.60 17.90 21.05
CA GLY A 450 5.50 16.85 22.06
C GLY A 450 6.73 16.75 22.96
N ASP A 451 6.58 16.17 24.16
CA ASP A 451 7.61 16.14 25.22
C ASP A 451 8.23 17.51 25.60
N GLY A 452 7.56 18.61 25.23
CA GLY A 452 8.02 19.97 25.48
C GLY A 452 9.07 20.47 24.49
N TYR A 453 9.24 19.80 23.34
CA TYR A 453 10.10 20.25 22.23
C TYR A 453 9.45 21.34 21.39
N LYS A 454 8.97 22.40 22.05
CA LYS A 454 8.27 23.51 21.41
C LYS A 454 9.08 24.22 20.32
N VAL A 455 10.41 24.07 20.33
CA VAL A 455 11.30 24.58 19.29
C VAL A 455 10.97 23.98 17.91
N PHE A 456 10.60 22.70 17.80
CA PHE A 456 10.21 22.11 16.51
C PHE A 456 8.94 22.77 15.97
N GLU A 457 7.93 22.96 16.82
CA GLU A 457 6.65 23.58 16.46
C GLU A 457 6.81 25.08 16.14
N GLN A 458 7.64 25.79 16.90
CA GLN A 458 7.68 27.27 16.89
C GLN A 458 8.73 27.84 15.94
N ASN A 459 9.84 27.14 15.73
CA ASN A 459 11.01 27.69 15.04
C ASN A 459 11.33 26.96 13.73
N SER A 460 10.56 25.93 13.35
CA SER A 460 10.77 25.22 12.09
C SER A 460 10.11 25.91 10.90
N ARG A 461 10.59 25.57 9.70
CA ARG A 461 9.98 25.93 8.42
C ARG A 461 9.97 24.73 7.47
N ASN A 462 9.29 24.87 6.33
CA ASN A 462 9.20 23.82 5.32
C ASN A 462 8.76 22.47 5.93
N HIS A 463 7.86 22.54 6.91
CA HIS A 463 7.33 21.38 7.60
C HIS A 463 6.33 20.68 6.69
N ASN A 464 6.75 19.58 6.09
CA ASN A 464 5.88 18.71 5.31
C ASN A 464 5.27 17.67 6.26
N ILE A 465 4.00 17.87 6.57
CA ILE A 465 3.13 17.00 7.36
C ILE A 465 2.31 16.13 6.40
N ASP A 466 1.96 14.93 6.84
CA ASP A 466 0.90 14.07 6.29
C ASP A 466 -0.16 14.80 5.46
N LEU A 467 -0.46 14.22 4.30
CA LEU A 467 -1.54 14.70 3.46
C LEU A 467 -2.87 14.59 4.22
N PHE A 468 -3.67 15.66 4.20
CA PHE A 468 -5.03 15.64 4.71
C PHE A 468 -5.89 14.72 3.83
N GLN A 469 -6.42 13.64 4.40
CA GLN A 469 -7.29 12.71 3.68
C GLN A 469 -8.76 13.12 3.83
N LEU A 470 -9.38 13.52 2.72
CA LEU A 470 -10.82 13.75 2.64
C LEU A 470 -11.52 12.54 2.02
N SER A 471 -12.42 11.92 2.79
CA SER A 471 -13.36 10.92 2.29
C SER A 471 -14.69 11.58 1.92
N LEU A 472 -14.97 11.66 0.63
CA LEU A 472 -16.16 12.26 0.05
C LEU A 472 -17.11 11.17 -0.42
N ILE A 473 -18.28 11.11 0.20
CA ILE A 473 -19.40 10.26 -0.17
C ILE A 473 -20.42 11.16 -0.88
N HIS A 474 -20.95 10.73 -2.01
CA HIS A 474 -21.96 11.54 -2.69
C HIS A 474 -22.97 10.70 -3.46
N TRP A 475 -24.10 11.32 -3.74
CA TRP A 475 -25.10 10.80 -4.67
C TRP A 475 -25.79 11.96 -5.41
N ASN A 476 -26.48 11.65 -6.49
CA ASN A 476 -27.13 12.61 -7.36
C ASN A 476 -28.32 11.95 -8.07
N ASP A 477 -29.28 12.77 -8.53
CA ASP A 477 -30.40 12.34 -9.39
C ASP A 477 -31.18 11.17 -8.78
N PHE A 478 -31.65 11.36 -7.55
CA PHE A 478 -32.31 10.31 -6.76
C PHE A 478 -33.71 9.94 -7.30
N HIS A 479 -34.47 10.91 -7.82
CA HIS A 479 -35.76 10.69 -8.49
C HIS A 479 -36.76 9.87 -7.67
N ALA A 480 -36.90 10.19 -6.38
CA ALA A 480 -37.81 9.52 -5.43
C ALA A 480 -37.74 7.98 -5.43
N ARG A 481 -36.56 7.41 -5.70
CA ARG A 481 -36.32 5.94 -5.74
C ARG A 481 -36.05 5.39 -4.34
N PHE A 482 -37.03 5.53 -3.44
CA PHE A 482 -36.91 5.09 -2.05
C PHE A 482 -36.75 3.58 -1.92
N GLU A 483 -37.41 2.83 -2.81
CA GLU A 483 -37.34 1.38 -2.87
C GLU A 483 -36.31 0.91 -3.88
N GLN A 484 -35.77 -0.28 -3.65
CA GLN A 484 -34.95 -0.96 -4.64
C GLN A 484 -35.74 -1.25 -5.92
N THR A 485 -35.05 -1.22 -7.05
CA THR A 485 -35.61 -1.41 -8.38
C THR A 485 -34.90 -2.56 -9.09
N GLY A 486 -35.53 -3.15 -10.10
CA GLY A 486 -34.80 -4.00 -11.04
C GLY A 486 -33.78 -3.18 -11.83
N TRP A 487 -32.79 -3.85 -12.42
CA TRP A 487 -31.68 -3.20 -13.16
C TRP A 487 -32.09 -2.10 -14.15
N ALA A 488 -33.21 -2.29 -14.88
CA ALA A 488 -33.74 -1.35 -15.86
C ALA A 488 -34.65 -0.24 -15.26
N GLY A 489 -34.70 -0.11 -13.94
CA GLY A 489 -35.52 0.87 -13.23
C GLY A 489 -36.99 0.46 -13.02
N GLY A 490 -37.36 -0.79 -13.33
CA GLY A 490 -38.69 -1.35 -13.03
C GLY A 490 -38.82 -1.83 -11.58
N SER A 491 -39.99 -2.35 -11.20
CA SER A 491 -40.18 -2.96 -9.88
C SER A 491 -39.22 -4.13 -9.67
N CYS A 492 -38.61 -4.20 -8.50
CA CYS A 492 -37.81 -5.35 -8.07
C CYS A 492 -38.72 -6.60 -7.94
N PRO A 493 -38.38 -7.74 -8.58
CA PRO A 493 -39.19 -8.95 -8.49
C PRO A 493 -39.20 -9.54 -7.07
N ALA A 494 -40.39 -9.81 -6.52
CA ALA A 494 -40.54 -10.35 -5.17
C ALA A 494 -39.87 -11.73 -4.95
N ASN A 495 -39.67 -12.49 -6.04
CA ASN A 495 -39.14 -13.86 -6.01
C ASN A 495 -37.65 -13.94 -6.40
N ASP A 496 -37.05 -12.83 -6.82
CA ASP A 496 -35.64 -12.76 -7.22
C ASP A 496 -35.05 -11.40 -6.87
N ASN A 497 -34.57 -11.29 -5.64
CA ASN A 497 -33.90 -10.11 -5.15
C ASN A 497 -32.53 -9.88 -5.82
N SER A 498 -32.05 -10.86 -6.61
CA SER A 498 -30.70 -10.87 -7.14
C SER A 498 -30.46 -9.98 -8.35
N SER A 499 -31.53 -9.40 -8.87
CA SER A 499 -31.48 -8.40 -9.93
C SER A 499 -31.73 -6.98 -9.42
N CYS A 500 -31.92 -6.81 -8.11
CA CYS A 500 -32.38 -5.57 -7.52
C CYS A 500 -31.25 -4.66 -7.08
N VAL A 501 -31.42 -3.38 -7.32
CA VAL A 501 -30.44 -2.32 -7.10
C VAL A 501 -31.09 -1.07 -6.52
N GLY A 502 -30.29 -0.27 -5.81
CA GLY A 502 -30.71 1.00 -5.22
C GLY A 502 -31.61 0.85 -3.99
N GLY A 503 -32.35 1.91 -3.71
CA GLY A 503 -33.20 2.06 -2.54
C GLY A 503 -32.46 2.69 -1.36
N VAL A 504 -33.17 3.54 -0.63
CA VAL A 504 -32.62 4.32 0.50
C VAL A 504 -32.10 3.42 1.62
N ALA A 505 -32.69 2.24 1.82
CA ALA A 505 -32.24 1.31 2.84
C ALA A 505 -30.80 0.78 2.60
N ARG A 506 -30.43 0.50 1.35
CA ARG A 506 -29.06 0.07 1.00
C ARG A 506 -28.10 1.25 1.07
N VAL A 507 -28.52 2.40 0.56
CA VAL A 507 -27.73 3.65 0.64
C VAL A 507 -27.43 3.99 2.09
N ALA A 508 -28.41 3.90 2.99
CA ALA A 508 -28.22 4.14 4.42
C ALA A 508 -27.19 3.17 5.04
N THR A 509 -27.26 1.87 4.72
CA THR A 509 -26.25 0.89 5.16
C THR A 509 -24.87 1.26 4.63
N ALA A 510 -24.75 1.53 3.33
CA ALA A 510 -23.47 1.86 2.70
C ALA A 510 -22.84 3.12 3.30
N ILE A 511 -23.64 4.18 3.52
CA ILE A 511 -23.18 5.40 4.17
C ILE A 511 -22.74 5.11 5.61
N LYS A 512 -23.49 4.30 6.36
CA LYS A 512 -23.13 3.92 7.73
C LYS A 512 -21.79 3.19 7.77
N ASP A 513 -21.57 2.24 6.87
CA ASP A 513 -20.32 1.48 6.81
C ASP A 513 -19.14 2.36 6.38
N LEU A 514 -19.35 3.25 5.41
CA LEU A 514 -18.34 4.22 4.98
C LEU A 514 -18.01 5.24 6.07
N LYS A 515 -19.01 5.79 6.78
CA LYS A 515 -18.79 6.70 7.91
C LYS A 515 -18.16 5.99 9.11
N ALA A 516 -18.39 4.70 9.31
CA ALA A 516 -17.69 3.91 10.33
C ALA A 516 -16.21 3.70 9.98
N ARG A 517 -15.89 3.51 8.68
CA ARG A 517 -14.52 3.38 8.18
C ARG A 517 -13.78 4.72 8.09
N TYR A 518 -14.51 5.79 7.77
CA TYR A 518 -14.01 7.15 7.62
C TYR A 518 -14.84 8.11 8.48
N PRO A 519 -14.56 8.21 9.79
CA PRO A 519 -15.35 8.99 10.74
C PRO A 519 -15.50 10.48 10.39
N HIS A 520 -14.53 11.03 9.67
CA HIS A 520 -14.48 12.43 9.24
C HIS A 520 -14.97 12.65 7.80
N SER A 521 -15.60 11.64 7.18
CA SER A 521 -16.13 11.76 5.82
C SER A 521 -17.24 12.80 5.69
N VAL A 522 -17.33 13.37 4.49
CA VAL A 522 -18.34 14.35 4.08
C VAL A 522 -19.34 13.64 3.17
N PHE A 523 -20.64 13.79 3.44
CA PHE A 523 -21.71 13.22 2.61
C PHE A 523 -22.53 14.32 1.94
N LEU A 524 -22.45 14.40 0.61
CA LEU A 524 -23.08 15.45 -0.20
C LEU A 524 -24.17 14.91 -1.15
N ASN A 525 -25.19 15.73 -1.38
CA ASN A 525 -26.30 15.43 -2.30
C ASN A 525 -26.41 16.47 -3.42
N ALA A 526 -26.26 16.03 -4.67
CA ALA A 526 -26.27 16.92 -5.83
C ALA A 526 -27.67 17.22 -6.39
N GLY A 527 -28.76 17.02 -5.62
CA GLY A 527 -30.12 17.43 -6.02
C GLY A 527 -30.92 16.38 -6.80
N ASP A 528 -32.09 16.78 -7.28
CA ASP A 528 -33.10 15.92 -7.93
C ASP A 528 -33.54 14.74 -7.05
N VAL A 529 -33.99 15.05 -5.84
CA VAL A 529 -34.65 14.10 -4.94
C VAL A 529 -36.15 13.97 -5.21
N PHE A 530 -36.75 14.93 -5.92
CA PHE A 530 -38.14 14.93 -6.34
C PHE A 530 -38.38 14.18 -7.65
N GLN A 531 -39.66 13.98 -8.01
CA GLN A 531 -40.11 13.26 -9.22
C GLN A 531 -39.63 11.79 -9.26
N GLY A 532 -39.96 11.03 -10.30
CA GLY A 532 -39.38 9.75 -10.68
C GLY A 532 -40.19 8.51 -10.35
N THR A 533 -41.00 8.54 -9.27
CA THR A 533 -41.82 7.41 -8.85
C THR A 533 -43.20 7.82 -8.31
N LEU A 534 -44.06 6.81 -8.10
CA LEU A 534 -45.37 7.00 -7.47
C LEU A 534 -45.27 7.56 -6.03
N TRP A 535 -44.14 7.36 -5.35
CA TRP A 535 -43.91 7.93 -4.03
C TRP A 535 -44.02 9.44 -4.05
N TYR A 536 -43.37 10.10 -5.01
CA TYR A 536 -43.46 11.54 -5.12
C TYR A 536 -44.84 11.99 -5.59
N THR A 537 -45.44 11.30 -6.58
CA THR A 537 -46.78 11.63 -7.08
C THR A 537 -47.85 11.62 -5.97
N LEU A 538 -47.80 10.65 -5.05
CA LEU A 538 -48.79 10.51 -3.98
C LEU A 538 -48.44 11.28 -2.71
N PHE A 539 -47.17 11.31 -2.30
CA PHE A 539 -46.75 11.81 -0.99
C PHE A 539 -45.89 13.08 -1.05
N ARG A 540 -45.46 13.50 -2.26
CA ARG A 540 -44.74 14.75 -2.54
C ARG A 540 -43.52 14.94 -1.63
N TRP A 541 -43.26 16.18 -1.23
CA TRP A 541 -42.16 16.54 -0.35
C TRP A 541 -42.19 15.79 1.00
N ASN A 542 -43.37 15.44 1.51
CA ASN A 542 -43.52 14.90 2.87
C ASN A 542 -42.86 13.52 3.05
N ALA A 543 -43.01 12.62 2.07
CA ALA A 543 -42.25 11.37 2.08
C ALA A 543 -40.76 11.63 1.84
N THR A 544 -40.43 12.53 0.92
CA THR A 544 -39.05 12.79 0.52
C THR A 544 -38.21 13.33 1.68
N VAL A 545 -38.66 14.39 2.35
CA VAL A 545 -37.95 14.98 3.48
C VAL A 545 -37.78 13.98 4.62
N ARG A 546 -38.76 13.11 4.85
CA ARG A 546 -38.67 12.06 5.88
C ARG A 546 -37.52 11.10 5.64
N PHE A 547 -37.30 10.66 4.40
CA PHE A 547 -36.18 9.78 4.06
C PHE A 547 -34.85 10.53 4.01
N MET A 548 -34.82 11.75 3.47
CA MET A 548 -33.59 12.55 3.45
C MET A 548 -33.09 12.86 4.86
N ASN A 549 -33.99 13.18 5.79
CA ASN A 549 -33.65 13.44 7.19
C ASN A 549 -33.11 12.22 7.95
N MET A 550 -33.26 11.01 7.41
CA MET A 550 -32.66 9.79 7.99
C MET A 550 -31.19 9.61 7.58
N LEU A 551 -30.74 10.33 6.56
CA LEU A 551 -29.38 10.26 6.07
C LEU A 551 -28.54 11.42 6.65
N PRO A 552 -27.27 11.18 7.01
CA PRO A 552 -26.41 12.17 7.64
C PRO A 552 -25.78 13.13 6.62
N HIS A 553 -26.61 13.89 5.91
CA HIS A 553 -26.19 14.87 4.91
C HIS A 553 -25.38 16.00 5.56
N ASP A 554 -24.21 16.29 4.99
CA ASP A 554 -23.43 17.47 5.34
C ASP A 554 -23.93 18.71 4.55
N ALA A 555 -24.33 18.52 3.29
CA ALA A 555 -25.05 19.51 2.52
C ALA A 555 -25.81 18.87 1.33
N MET A 556 -26.82 19.57 0.86
CA MET A 556 -27.57 19.25 -0.36
C MET A 556 -27.70 20.50 -1.25
N THR A 557 -27.54 20.38 -2.57
CA THR A 557 -27.97 21.43 -3.52
C THR A 557 -29.36 21.10 -4.07
N LEU A 558 -29.98 22.08 -4.73
CA LEU A 558 -31.24 21.89 -5.44
C LEU A 558 -30.97 21.53 -6.89
N GLY A 559 -31.79 20.63 -7.44
CA GLY A 559 -31.93 20.36 -8.85
C GLY A 559 -33.21 20.95 -9.43
N ASN A 560 -33.42 20.75 -10.73
CA ASN A 560 -34.59 21.33 -11.39
C ASN A 560 -35.89 20.66 -10.93
N HIS A 561 -35.88 19.37 -10.59
CA HIS A 561 -37.08 18.65 -10.20
C HIS A 561 -37.61 19.06 -8.83
N GLU A 562 -36.79 19.71 -8.00
CA GLU A 562 -37.27 20.31 -6.76
C GLU A 562 -38.36 21.36 -7.00
N PHE A 563 -38.37 22.01 -8.17
CA PHE A 563 -39.32 23.07 -8.55
C PHE A 563 -40.51 22.57 -9.39
N ASP A 564 -40.66 21.27 -9.63
CA ASP A 564 -41.73 20.73 -10.50
C ASP A 564 -43.16 21.08 -10.04
N ASN A 565 -43.33 21.42 -8.75
CA ASN A 565 -44.61 21.77 -8.16
C ASN A 565 -44.66 23.21 -7.60
N GLY A 566 -43.85 24.11 -8.16
CA GLY A 566 -43.80 25.50 -7.70
C GLY A 566 -43.13 25.64 -6.34
N LEU A 567 -43.13 26.87 -5.83
CA LEU A 567 -42.60 27.18 -4.51
C LEU A 567 -43.43 26.52 -3.40
N GLU A 568 -44.74 26.36 -3.61
CA GLU A 568 -45.63 25.60 -2.71
C GLU A 568 -45.14 24.16 -2.50
N GLY A 569 -44.52 23.55 -3.51
CA GLY A 569 -44.01 22.18 -3.45
C GLY A 569 -42.69 22.03 -2.68
N ILE A 570 -41.79 23.01 -2.80
CA ILE A 570 -40.42 22.95 -2.26
C ILE A 570 -40.27 23.63 -0.90
N ILE A 571 -40.98 24.73 -0.63
CA ILE A 571 -40.83 25.48 0.64
C ILE A 571 -41.02 24.55 1.86
N PRO A 572 -42.08 23.72 1.94
CA PRO A 572 -42.26 22.84 3.10
C PRO A 572 -41.19 21.76 3.24
N PHE A 573 -40.55 21.36 2.13
CA PHE A 573 -39.40 20.45 2.16
C PHE A 573 -38.21 21.14 2.83
N MET A 574 -37.89 22.36 2.40
CA MET A 574 -36.75 23.12 2.90
C MET A 574 -36.93 23.49 4.38
N GLU A 575 -38.14 23.87 4.79
CA GLU A 575 -38.46 24.16 6.19
C GLU A 575 -38.30 22.94 7.12
N GLN A 576 -38.47 21.72 6.60
CA GLN A 576 -38.40 20.48 7.38
C GLN A 576 -37.10 19.72 7.21
N ALA A 577 -36.24 20.10 6.27
CA ALA A 577 -34.92 19.52 6.09
C ALA A 577 -34.06 19.81 7.34
N ASN A 578 -33.46 18.76 7.92
CA ASN A 578 -32.59 18.90 9.10
C ASN A 578 -31.10 19.04 8.73
N PHE A 579 -30.82 19.27 7.45
CA PHE A 579 -29.48 19.41 6.89
C PHE A 579 -29.38 20.71 6.06
N PRO A 580 -28.17 21.26 5.86
CA PRO A 580 -28.00 22.49 5.10
C PRO A 580 -28.34 22.31 3.61
N ILE A 581 -29.12 23.24 3.07
CA ILE A 581 -29.32 23.39 1.63
C ILE A 581 -28.42 24.54 1.15
N VAL A 582 -27.63 24.28 0.11
CA VAL A 582 -26.70 25.24 -0.49
C VAL A 582 -27.03 25.50 -1.96
N VAL A 583 -27.24 26.76 -2.34
CA VAL A 583 -27.42 27.21 -3.73
C VAL A 583 -27.03 28.69 -3.84
N ALA A 584 -26.02 29.01 -4.63
CA ALA A 584 -25.47 30.37 -4.73
C ALA A 584 -26.13 31.21 -5.83
N ASN A 585 -26.67 30.58 -6.87
CA ASN A 585 -27.12 31.24 -8.10
C ASN A 585 -28.63 31.40 -8.24
N ILE A 586 -29.37 31.42 -7.13
CA ILE A 586 -30.77 31.86 -7.10
C ILE A 586 -30.82 33.35 -6.72
N ASP A 587 -31.59 34.12 -7.48
CA ASP A 587 -32.09 35.44 -7.11
C ASP A 587 -33.58 35.31 -6.78
N ASP A 588 -33.86 35.43 -5.48
CA ASP A 588 -35.18 35.31 -4.84
C ASP A 588 -35.72 36.67 -4.37
N SER A 589 -35.21 37.77 -4.92
CA SER A 589 -35.62 39.12 -4.52
C SER A 589 -37.11 39.41 -4.74
N GLU A 590 -37.75 38.69 -5.65
CA GLU A 590 -39.19 38.76 -5.95
C GLU A 590 -40.02 37.69 -5.21
N GLU A 591 -39.40 36.84 -4.38
CA GLU A 591 -40.05 35.72 -3.67
C GLU A 591 -39.76 35.74 -2.16
N PRO A 592 -40.43 36.61 -1.37
CA PRO A 592 -40.17 36.77 0.06
C PRO A 592 -40.32 35.49 0.89
N ASP A 593 -41.23 34.59 0.50
CA ASP A 593 -41.49 33.33 1.21
C ASP A 593 -40.38 32.29 1.00
N PHE A 594 -39.52 32.49 -0.01
CA PHE A 594 -38.38 31.61 -0.31
C PHE A 594 -37.08 32.06 0.40
N GLN A 595 -37.02 33.33 0.80
CA GLN A 595 -35.82 33.94 1.38
C GLN A 595 -35.45 33.31 2.73
N GLY A 596 -34.17 33.01 2.90
CA GLY A 596 -33.62 32.47 4.16
C GLY A 596 -33.78 30.96 4.34
N LEU A 597 -34.34 30.24 3.35
CA LEU A 597 -34.49 28.78 3.40
C LEU A 597 -33.23 28.02 2.98
N TYR A 598 -32.24 28.70 2.40
CA TYR A 598 -30.98 28.11 1.92
C TYR A 598 -29.81 29.06 2.20
N ASN A 599 -28.60 28.50 2.13
CA ASN A 599 -27.36 29.28 2.14
C ASN A 599 -26.76 29.28 0.74
N LYS A 600 -25.92 30.27 0.41
CA LYS A 600 -25.15 30.23 -0.85
C LYS A 600 -24.02 29.19 -0.77
N SER A 601 -23.36 29.20 0.38
CA SER A 601 -22.30 28.27 0.75
C SER A 601 -22.26 28.03 2.26
N ILE A 602 -21.52 27.01 2.68
CA ILE A 602 -21.22 26.74 4.08
C ILE A 602 -19.74 26.39 4.23
N VAL A 603 -19.20 26.56 5.45
CA VAL A 603 -17.89 26.04 5.82
C VAL A 603 -18.09 24.96 6.88
N ILE A 604 -17.53 23.79 6.64
CA ILE A 604 -17.46 22.69 7.61
C ILE A 604 -16.01 22.45 7.99
N GLU A 605 -15.78 21.88 9.17
CA GLU A 605 -14.42 21.51 9.62
C GLU A 605 -14.29 20.00 9.73
N ARG A 606 -13.16 19.46 9.24
CA ARG A 606 -12.77 18.05 9.37
C ARG A 606 -11.29 17.97 9.71
N GLU A 607 -10.98 17.32 10.82
CA GLU A 607 -9.59 17.15 11.30
C GLU A 607 -8.79 18.47 11.32
N GLY A 608 -9.45 19.58 11.68
CA GLY A 608 -8.83 20.91 11.73
C GLY A 608 -8.71 21.67 10.41
N ARG A 609 -9.14 21.07 9.28
CA ARG A 609 -9.17 21.71 7.95
C ARG A 609 -10.56 22.25 7.63
N LYS A 610 -10.64 23.42 7.00
CA LYS A 610 -11.90 24.10 6.68
C LYS A 610 -12.28 23.83 5.23
N ILE A 611 -13.40 23.14 5.05
CA ILE A 611 -13.93 22.77 3.75
C ILE A 611 -15.11 23.69 3.43
N GLY A 612 -14.95 24.51 2.39
CA GLY A 612 -16.02 25.33 1.83
C GLY A 612 -16.86 24.53 0.85
N ILE A 613 -18.19 24.59 0.99
CA ILE A 613 -19.13 23.93 0.09
C ILE A 613 -20.04 24.99 -0.51
N VAL A 614 -19.99 25.17 -1.83
CA VAL A 614 -20.84 26.09 -2.59
C VAL A 614 -21.80 25.31 -3.48
N GLY A 615 -23.09 25.63 -3.43
CA GLY A 615 -24.08 25.00 -4.30
C GLY A 615 -24.42 25.83 -5.53
N TYR A 616 -24.85 25.20 -6.61
CA TYR A 616 -25.41 25.88 -7.79
C TYR A 616 -26.18 24.89 -8.67
N LEU A 617 -27.07 25.41 -9.53
CA LEU A 617 -27.82 24.65 -10.52
C LEU A 617 -27.92 25.36 -11.86
N LEU A 618 -28.45 24.68 -12.88
CA LEU A 618 -28.49 25.18 -14.25
C LEU A 618 -29.23 26.52 -14.35
N ASN A 619 -28.63 27.52 -15.01
CA ASN A 619 -29.24 28.86 -15.15
C ASN A 619 -30.57 28.85 -15.93
N SER A 620 -30.80 27.83 -16.75
CA SER A 620 -32.03 27.65 -17.52
C SER A 620 -33.12 26.90 -16.76
N THR A 621 -32.97 26.68 -15.44
CA THR A 621 -33.94 25.91 -14.63
C THR A 621 -35.37 26.46 -14.77
N HIS A 622 -35.54 27.77 -14.82
CA HIS A 622 -36.83 28.44 -15.05
C HIS A 622 -37.53 28.06 -16.37
N THR A 623 -36.81 27.49 -17.33
CA THR A 623 -37.38 27.03 -18.61
C THR A 623 -37.83 25.57 -18.59
N ILE A 624 -37.39 24.80 -17.60
CA ILE A 624 -37.61 23.35 -17.50
C ILE A 624 -38.37 22.92 -16.24
N ALA A 625 -38.63 23.84 -15.31
CA ALA A 625 -39.40 23.61 -14.09
C ALA A 625 -40.28 24.82 -13.74
N SER A 626 -41.16 24.67 -12.73
CA SER A 626 -42.08 25.73 -12.29
C SER A 626 -41.44 26.57 -11.19
N THR A 627 -40.69 27.60 -11.56
CA THR A 627 -39.86 28.37 -10.62
C THR A 627 -40.46 29.72 -10.20
N GLU A 628 -41.68 30.02 -10.63
CA GLU A 628 -42.36 31.28 -10.34
C GLU A 628 -41.50 32.49 -10.76
N ASN A 629 -41.25 33.47 -9.88
CA ASN A 629 -40.43 34.64 -10.20
C ASN A 629 -38.94 34.46 -9.86
N LEU A 630 -38.51 33.27 -9.41
CA LEU A 630 -37.10 33.00 -9.16
C LEU A 630 -36.28 33.13 -10.45
N ARG A 631 -35.14 33.81 -10.34
CA ARG A 631 -34.16 33.93 -11.43
C ARG A 631 -32.92 33.13 -11.09
N PHE A 632 -32.30 32.56 -12.11
CA PHE A 632 -31.08 31.76 -11.95
C PHE A 632 -29.92 32.46 -12.65
N LEU A 633 -28.92 32.85 -11.86
CA LEU A 633 -27.76 33.58 -12.31
C LEU A 633 -26.73 32.66 -12.97
N GLY A 634 -25.80 33.23 -13.73
CA GLY A 634 -24.73 32.49 -14.39
C GLY A 634 -23.84 31.72 -13.40
N GLU A 635 -23.55 30.47 -13.75
CA GLU A 635 -22.87 29.47 -12.92
C GLU A 635 -21.45 29.92 -12.58
N VAL A 636 -20.63 30.18 -13.61
CA VAL A 636 -19.21 30.56 -13.46
C VAL A 636 -19.05 31.82 -12.60
N GLU A 637 -19.79 32.89 -12.91
CA GLU A 637 -19.66 34.16 -12.20
C GLU A 637 -20.05 34.02 -10.73
N THR A 638 -21.14 33.30 -10.46
CA THR A 638 -21.67 33.15 -9.11
C THR A 638 -20.80 32.25 -8.25
N VAL A 639 -20.36 31.11 -8.81
CA VAL A 639 -19.45 30.20 -8.09
C VAL A 639 -18.12 30.91 -7.84
N THR A 640 -17.55 31.63 -8.82
CA THR A 640 -16.29 32.38 -8.62
C THR A 640 -16.38 33.39 -7.46
N ARG A 641 -17.49 34.12 -7.38
CA ARG A 641 -17.73 35.07 -6.30
C ARG A 641 -17.80 34.37 -4.94
N GLU A 642 -18.55 33.28 -4.87
CA GLU A 642 -18.77 32.58 -3.60
C GLU A 642 -17.54 31.79 -3.15
N VAL A 643 -16.74 31.25 -4.08
CA VAL A 643 -15.41 30.67 -3.78
C VAL A 643 -14.49 31.71 -3.13
N SER A 644 -14.54 32.96 -3.60
CA SER A 644 -13.78 34.05 -2.98
C SER A 644 -14.24 34.30 -1.54
N VAL A 645 -15.56 34.29 -1.29
CA VAL A 645 -16.14 34.43 0.06
C VAL A 645 -15.70 33.28 0.97
N LEU A 646 -15.72 32.04 0.49
CA LEU A 646 -15.28 30.87 1.26
C LEU A 646 -13.78 30.94 1.60
N LYS A 647 -12.95 31.37 0.65
CA LYS A 647 -11.52 31.61 0.88
C LYS A 647 -11.29 32.70 1.92
N ASP A 648 -12.05 33.79 1.87
CA ASP A 648 -12.00 34.86 2.88
C ASP A 648 -12.42 34.37 4.28
N GLN A 649 -13.26 33.33 4.37
CA GLN A 649 -13.62 32.64 5.62
C GLN A 649 -12.55 31.63 6.09
N GLY A 650 -11.46 31.50 5.32
CA GLY A 650 -10.32 30.62 5.60
C GLY A 650 -10.56 29.18 5.18
N ALA A 651 -11.50 28.89 4.29
CA ALA A 651 -11.60 27.58 3.67
C ALA A 651 -10.43 27.38 2.70
N ASP A 652 -9.74 26.26 2.86
CA ASP A 652 -8.57 25.89 2.09
C ASP A 652 -8.82 24.70 1.16
N ILE A 653 -10.00 24.10 1.25
CA ILE A 653 -10.54 23.10 0.32
C ILE A 653 -11.93 23.56 -0.10
N ILE A 654 -12.20 23.60 -1.40
CA ILE A 654 -13.44 24.11 -1.96
C ILE A 654 -14.14 23.05 -2.81
N ILE A 655 -15.36 22.69 -2.40
CA ILE A 655 -16.23 21.73 -3.10
C ILE A 655 -17.42 22.48 -3.69
N ALA A 656 -17.61 22.33 -4.99
CA ALA A 656 -18.80 22.75 -5.72
C ALA A 656 -19.83 21.60 -5.73
N LEU A 657 -21.04 21.87 -5.25
CA LEU A 657 -22.17 20.95 -5.30
C LEU A 657 -23.13 21.40 -6.41
N SER A 658 -23.06 20.72 -7.56
CA SER A 658 -23.64 21.16 -8.83
C SER A 658 -24.85 20.34 -9.25
N HIS A 659 -25.86 21.01 -9.79
CA HIS A 659 -26.93 20.40 -10.57
C HIS A 659 -27.05 21.04 -11.97
N CYS A 660 -25.96 21.00 -12.73
CA CYS A 660 -25.89 21.61 -14.08
C CYS A 660 -25.61 20.62 -15.22
N GLY A 661 -25.22 19.40 -14.89
CA GLY A 661 -24.78 18.39 -15.85
C GLY A 661 -23.29 18.44 -16.15
N LEU A 662 -22.74 17.30 -16.55
CA LEU A 662 -21.30 17.10 -16.67
C LEU A 662 -20.59 18.09 -17.60
N GLN A 663 -21.26 18.55 -18.66
CA GLN A 663 -20.65 19.50 -19.59
C GLN A 663 -20.48 20.89 -18.97
N ALA A 664 -21.48 21.36 -18.22
CA ALA A 664 -21.38 22.62 -17.49
C ALA A 664 -20.38 22.50 -16.33
N ASP A 665 -20.34 21.36 -15.64
CA ASP A 665 -19.36 21.09 -14.60
C ASP A 665 -17.92 21.21 -15.11
N ARG A 666 -17.64 20.70 -16.34
CA ARG A 666 -16.33 20.84 -16.98
C ARG A 666 -15.97 22.29 -17.28
N GLU A 667 -16.93 23.09 -17.70
CA GLU A 667 -16.72 24.52 -17.95
C GLU A 667 -16.36 25.24 -16.65
N VAL A 668 -17.17 25.08 -15.61
CA VAL A 668 -16.92 25.65 -14.27
C VAL A 668 -15.56 25.21 -13.73
N ALA A 669 -15.25 23.91 -13.80
CA ALA A 669 -13.97 23.37 -13.37
C ALA A 669 -12.76 23.97 -14.11
N SER A 670 -12.94 24.37 -15.37
CA SER A 670 -11.83 24.91 -16.18
C SER A 670 -11.51 26.38 -15.90
N VAL A 671 -12.46 27.16 -15.38
CA VAL A 671 -12.32 28.62 -15.27
C VAL A 671 -12.47 29.19 -13.86
N VAL A 672 -13.05 28.45 -12.90
CA VAL A 672 -13.25 28.98 -11.54
C VAL A 672 -11.99 28.78 -10.69
N PRO A 673 -11.30 29.86 -10.31
CA PRO A 673 -10.03 29.75 -9.59
C PRO A 673 -10.23 29.25 -8.17
N GLY A 674 -9.37 28.32 -7.74
CA GLY A 674 -9.37 27.83 -6.36
C GLY A 674 -10.44 26.79 -6.03
N LEU A 675 -11.08 26.24 -7.05
CA LEU A 675 -12.00 25.11 -6.91
C LEU A 675 -11.21 23.80 -6.88
N ASP A 676 -11.62 22.82 -6.08
CA ASP A 676 -10.90 21.55 -5.94
C ASP A 676 -11.72 20.35 -6.43
N ILE A 677 -13.00 20.33 -6.07
CA ILE A 677 -13.89 19.20 -6.38
C ILE A 677 -15.24 19.73 -6.85
N ILE A 678 -15.82 19.09 -7.87
CA ILE A 678 -17.23 19.23 -8.25
C ILE A 678 -17.95 17.91 -8.04
N VAL A 679 -19.00 17.92 -7.23
CA VAL A 679 -19.98 16.85 -7.10
C VAL A 679 -21.19 17.24 -7.94
N GLY A 680 -21.41 16.54 -9.06
CA GLY A 680 -22.42 16.93 -10.06
C GLY A 680 -23.63 16.00 -10.16
N GLY A 681 -24.74 16.54 -10.68
CA GLY A 681 -25.96 15.81 -11.07
C GLY A 681 -26.52 16.27 -12.42
N HIS A 682 -27.83 16.11 -12.65
CA HIS A 682 -28.64 16.53 -13.82
C HIS A 682 -28.46 15.65 -15.07
N SER A 683 -27.22 15.34 -15.45
CA SER A 683 -26.93 14.58 -16.68
C SER A 683 -27.11 13.06 -16.54
N HIS A 684 -27.49 12.58 -15.35
CA HIS A 684 -27.57 11.14 -15.00
C HIS A 684 -26.28 10.36 -15.32
N THR A 685 -25.14 11.04 -15.39
CA THR A 685 -23.93 10.45 -15.94
C THR A 685 -23.23 9.62 -14.88
N LEU A 686 -22.98 8.35 -15.20
CA LEU A 686 -22.15 7.50 -14.37
C LEU A 686 -20.68 7.70 -14.77
N LEU A 687 -19.87 8.23 -13.86
CA LEU A 687 -18.42 8.20 -14.00
C LEU A 687 -17.89 6.94 -13.31
N TYR A 688 -17.05 6.15 -13.97
CA TYR A 688 -16.62 4.87 -13.43
C TYR A 688 -15.23 4.47 -13.94
N ASN A 689 -14.41 3.90 -13.05
CA ASN A 689 -13.11 3.34 -13.41
C ASN A 689 -13.24 1.87 -13.82
N GLY A 690 -12.71 1.53 -15.01
CA GLY A 690 -12.79 0.17 -15.55
C GLY A 690 -14.14 -0.14 -16.18
N THR A 691 -14.57 -1.40 -16.10
CA THR A 691 -15.85 -1.85 -16.66
C THR A 691 -16.96 -1.67 -15.64
N ALA A 692 -17.95 -0.82 -15.94
CA ALA A 692 -19.10 -0.64 -15.06
C ALA A 692 -19.94 -1.94 -14.95
N PRO A 693 -20.55 -2.22 -13.79
CA PRO A 693 -21.36 -3.41 -13.59
C PRO A 693 -22.46 -3.56 -14.66
N ARG A 694 -22.60 -4.79 -15.18
CA ARG A 694 -23.45 -5.16 -16.32
C ARG A 694 -23.37 -4.21 -17.53
N ASN A 695 -22.20 -3.61 -17.77
CA ASN A 695 -21.93 -2.70 -18.87
C ASN A 695 -22.87 -1.47 -18.90
N ASP A 696 -23.20 -0.93 -17.73
CA ASP A 696 -23.82 0.40 -17.67
C ASP A 696 -22.98 1.42 -18.45
N THR A 697 -23.67 2.35 -19.13
CA THR A 697 -23.00 3.37 -19.94
C THR A 697 -22.30 4.37 -19.02
N THR A 698 -21.00 4.57 -19.24
CA THR A 698 -20.18 5.52 -18.49
C THR A 698 -19.90 6.78 -19.30
N GLY A 699 -19.80 7.93 -18.63
CA GLY A 699 -19.44 9.22 -19.25
C GLY A 699 -17.96 9.57 -19.16
N GLY A 700 -17.15 8.73 -18.51
CA GLY A 700 -15.73 8.93 -18.30
C GLY A 700 -15.19 8.19 -17.06
N THR A 701 -13.93 8.44 -16.75
CA THR A 701 -13.27 7.95 -15.52
C THR A 701 -13.85 8.62 -14.28
N TYR A 702 -13.66 7.98 -13.13
CA TYR A 702 -14.04 8.54 -11.82
C TYR A 702 -12.79 8.86 -11.00
N PRO A 703 -12.51 10.12 -10.65
CA PRO A 703 -13.10 11.35 -11.19
C PRO A 703 -12.65 11.62 -12.64
N ILE A 704 -13.31 12.58 -13.29
CA ILE A 704 -12.72 13.32 -14.40
C ILE A 704 -11.81 14.39 -13.81
N VAL A 705 -10.61 14.54 -14.35
CA VAL A 705 -9.66 15.59 -13.94
C VAL A 705 -9.67 16.69 -14.98
N VAL A 706 -9.94 17.92 -14.54
CA VAL A 706 -9.79 19.12 -15.36
C VAL A 706 -8.58 19.90 -14.86
N HIS A 707 -7.67 20.23 -15.77
CA HIS A 707 -6.50 21.04 -15.46
C HIS A 707 -6.77 22.50 -15.80
N GLN A 708 -6.52 23.40 -14.85
CA GLN A 708 -6.59 24.84 -15.03
C GLN A 708 -5.25 25.38 -15.55
N ASP A 709 -5.25 26.60 -16.10
CA ASP A 709 -4.06 27.23 -16.69
C ASP A 709 -2.93 27.48 -15.67
N ASP A 710 -3.26 27.59 -14.39
CA ASP A 710 -2.30 27.74 -13.28
C ASP A 710 -1.71 26.40 -12.79
N GLY A 711 -2.11 25.29 -13.40
CA GLY A 711 -1.70 23.93 -13.05
C GLY A 711 -2.57 23.26 -11.99
N ARG A 712 -3.58 23.94 -11.42
CA ARG A 712 -4.52 23.35 -10.45
C ARG A 712 -5.32 22.22 -11.10
N GLN A 713 -5.64 21.21 -10.31
CA GLN A 713 -6.44 20.05 -10.73
C GLN A 713 -7.80 20.09 -10.04
N VAL A 714 -8.87 20.09 -10.83
CA VAL A 714 -10.25 20.03 -10.34
C VAL A 714 -10.83 18.65 -10.64
N LEU A 715 -11.31 17.98 -9.60
CA LEU A 715 -11.88 16.63 -9.70
C LEU A 715 -13.41 16.70 -9.85
N ILE A 716 -13.96 16.15 -10.92
CA ILE A 716 -15.41 16.07 -11.14
C ILE A 716 -15.90 14.65 -10.90
N VAL A 717 -16.93 14.49 -10.05
CA VAL A 717 -17.56 13.21 -9.73
C VAL A 717 -19.08 13.24 -9.96
N GLN A 718 -19.62 12.16 -10.54
CA GLN A 718 -21.06 11.89 -10.67
C GLN A 718 -21.30 10.38 -10.52
N ALA A 719 -22.39 9.98 -9.87
CA ALA A 719 -22.72 8.59 -9.53
C ALA A 719 -23.94 8.04 -10.31
N GLY A 720 -24.26 8.61 -11.48
CA GLY A 720 -25.39 8.14 -12.29
C GLY A 720 -26.73 8.69 -11.79
N ALA A 721 -27.71 7.82 -11.52
CA ALA A 721 -29.05 8.23 -11.07
C ALA A 721 -29.77 7.09 -10.34
N ASN A 722 -30.97 7.39 -9.82
CA ASN A 722 -31.94 6.46 -9.26
C ASN A 722 -31.46 5.69 -8.03
N SER A 723 -30.53 6.26 -7.24
CA SER A 723 -29.83 5.59 -6.12
C SER A 723 -29.07 4.31 -6.49
N LYS A 724 -28.90 4.02 -7.77
CA LYS A 724 -28.28 2.77 -8.24
C LYS A 724 -26.83 2.66 -7.80
N TYR A 725 -26.11 3.78 -7.77
CA TYR A 725 -24.76 3.85 -7.25
C TYR A 725 -24.64 4.92 -6.16
N LEU A 726 -23.70 4.69 -5.24
CA LEU A 726 -23.24 5.67 -4.26
C LEU A 726 -21.79 6.03 -4.57
N GLY A 727 -21.51 7.29 -4.86
CA GLY A 727 -20.16 7.77 -5.11
C GLY A 727 -19.30 7.74 -3.85
N HIS A 728 -18.06 7.25 -3.96
CA HIS A 728 -17.06 7.35 -2.90
C HIS A 728 -15.71 7.75 -3.50
N LEU A 729 -15.16 8.87 -3.05
CA LEU A 729 -13.86 9.42 -3.45
C LEU A 729 -13.01 9.67 -2.19
N LEU A 730 -11.78 9.20 -2.20
CA LEU A 730 -10.74 9.55 -1.23
C LEU A 730 -9.78 10.52 -1.92
N VAL A 731 -9.56 11.69 -1.35
CA VAL A 731 -8.65 12.72 -1.88
C VAL A 731 -7.63 13.09 -0.81
N HIS A 732 -6.37 13.23 -1.19
CA HIS A 732 -5.29 13.65 -0.31
C HIS A 732 -4.84 15.06 -0.70
N PHE A 733 -4.90 15.98 0.25
CA PHE A 733 -4.50 17.36 0.10
C PHE A 733 -3.19 17.62 0.84
N ASP A 734 -2.32 18.44 0.29
CA ASP A 734 -1.15 18.93 1.04
C ASP A 734 -1.53 20.03 2.05
N SER A 735 -0.52 20.58 2.72
CA SER A 735 -0.69 21.68 3.69
C SER A 735 -1.10 23.01 3.05
N LEU A 736 -0.98 23.14 1.72
CA LEU A 736 -1.43 24.31 0.96
C LEU A 736 -2.88 24.17 0.48
N GLY A 737 -3.50 22.99 0.64
CA GLY A 737 -4.85 22.72 0.15
C GLY A 737 -4.87 22.30 -1.32
N GLU A 738 -3.74 21.87 -1.87
CA GLU A 738 -3.67 21.36 -3.24
C GLU A 738 -3.89 19.84 -3.27
N VAL A 739 -4.59 19.37 -4.29
CA VAL A 739 -4.85 17.94 -4.52
C VAL A 739 -3.55 17.25 -4.92
N VAL A 740 -3.12 16.25 -4.14
CA VAL A 740 -1.89 15.46 -4.40
C VAL A 740 -2.20 14.10 -5.01
N SER A 741 -3.22 13.41 -4.50
CA SER A 741 -3.64 12.11 -5.03
C SER A 741 -5.11 11.81 -4.70
N TRP A 742 -5.72 10.90 -5.45
CA TRP A 742 -7.08 10.45 -5.19
C TRP A 742 -7.27 8.98 -5.57
N SER A 743 -8.30 8.36 -5.00
CA SER A 743 -8.78 7.03 -5.36
C SER A 743 -10.28 6.92 -5.08
N GLY A 744 -10.94 5.91 -5.64
CA GLY A 744 -12.36 5.69 -5.42
C GLY A 744 -13.10 5.26 -6.69
N ASN A 745 -14.37 4.94 -6.52
CA ASN A 745 -15.30 4.58 -7.59
C ASN A 745 -16.73 4.60 -7.03
N PRO A 746 -17.78 4.77 -7.84
CA PRO A 746 -19.13 4.55 -7.38
C PRO A 746 -19.37 3.08 -7.01
N ILE A 747 -20.05 2.88 -5.89
CA ILE A 747 -20.40 1.57 -5.34
C ILE A 747 -21.79 1.23 -5.85
N LEU A 748 -21.95 0.06 -6.49
CA LEU A 748 -23.26 -0.42 -6.89
C LEU A 748 -24.09 -0.79 -5.65
N MET A 749 -25.29 -0.24 -5.53
CA MET A 749 -26.22 -0.55 -4.45
C MET A 749 -26.97 -1.85 -4.73
N ASP A 750 -26.26 -2.97 -4.79
CA ASP A 750 -26.86 -4.30 -5.00
C ASP A 750 -26.93 -5.13 -3.70
N GLN A 751 -27.25 -6.40 -3.87
CA GLN A 751 -27.34 -7.40 -2.81
C GLN A 751 -26.06 -7.69 -2.02
N SER A 752 -24.89 -7.22 -2.44
CA SER A 752 -23.70 -7.23 -1.58
C SER A 752 -23.84 -6.32 -0.36
N ILE A 753 -24.78 -5.37 -0.39
CA ILE A 753 -25.05 -4.42 0.68
C ILE A 753 -26.42 -4.75 1.29
N GLU A 754 -26.42 -5.46 2.41
CA GLU A 754 -27.66 -5.82 3.10
C GLU A 754 -28.49 -4.57 3.46
N PRO A 755 -29.78 -4.50 3.06
CA PRO A 755 -30.64 -3.39 3.44
C PRO A 755 -30.75 -3.32 4.97
N GLY A 756 -30.47 -2.15 5.54
CA GLY A 756 -30.56 -1.95 6.98
C GLY A 756 -31.97 -2.25 7.48
N LYS A 757 -32.10 -3.10 8.49
CA LYS A 757 -33.34 -3.20 9.28
C LYS A 757 -33.42 -1.94 10.14
N THR A 758 -34.15 -0.94 9.67
CA THR A 758 -34.46 0.27 10.44
C THR A 758 -35.24 -0.06 11.70
#